data_AF-A0A821ZWJ4-F1
#
_entry.id   AF-A0A821ZWJ4-F1
#
_cell.length_a   1.000
_cell.length_b   1.000
_cell.length_c   1.000
_cell.angle_alpha   90.00
_cell.angle_beta   90.00
_cell.angle_gamma   90.00
#
_symmetry.space_group_name_H-M   'P 1'
#
loop_
_entity.id
_entity.type
_entity.pdbx_description
1 polymer ?
#
loop_
_entity_poly.entity_id
_entity_poly.type
_entity_poly.pdbx_seq_one_letter_code
_entity_poly.pdbx_strand_id
1 'polypeptide(L)'
;LFPAKSASSDSNLRSHLGHIHKLEEFLYPSQRNQKPLKEQKISFQHENNLDSAAINAIIQDSHIFNLFRKPGMKKFLSLATPGYRGPNRRTVVKRLKSMYKQRRSSIRQELSIVSDIALSVDLWQSVRRAHFICLSAHYYDKHYKPHFSIISFRRFIGTHSGDRLEDFIINEMEKLGIQSKICSLTTDNGSDIRLASQNKSKFGIRISCFLHILNLVVRNGLWFFDIPVKKSITTTSATNFTKSNTTASASNSTNSNATSVTYTDSLLEDNDYDSTIDVDKVSDEVSDDNASNISSEHNDLDKSSSTASTTISSLDNGSELSSLENDTSDDDINAPLLPSIIEEEEDKFLYQSYLDPTILLTKVHFILKRIRNLVTFIHRSSVLHRYVTKEIKLKIEKYNRTIAINDPTKKKIKFKEMTLDMKIRWSSTFAMLSRFLFYESVIISLTHDPSKRMNLTPRQYRKLKKLSFTSLDWAICRSLEAVLSPFNHSTKILSSRQRPNLSSNKAIMVALTNFLTTSDDDLLTLEVLFKKQLSIMFKFYLEKHVGDEQAKATLIASFLDPTTYRYLTCDDKKEAEAIISNEAMEHYAKINSRSLSSTNSSSLSNTSSNKNQPENQSNTLDNLFIACGLSVNIKTTTLTLKPSNIKEEIARYIATLNQYKTFSEYWDENQQQLPILSSIARRYNIMCATAIDCESAFSIAGFLQRKNRSNLAPSTLRYSMILREQKQT
;
A
#
# COMPACT_ATOMS: atom_id res chain seq x y z
N LEU A 1 -54.03 40.10 -30.72
CA LEU A 1 -54.99 39.17 -31.36
C LEU A 1 -54.35 37.78 -31.41
N PHE A 2 -54.79 36.84 -30.57
CA PHE A 2 -54.60 35.39 -30.80
C PHE A 2 -55.29 34.99 -32.13
N PRO A 3 -54.94 33.87 -32.82
CA PRO A 3 -54.64 32.53 -32.28
C PRO A 3 -53.48 31.82 -33.06
N ALA A 4 -53.09 30.54 -32.95
CA ALA A 4 -53.46 29.37 -32.18
C ALA A 4 -52.23 28.43 -32.13
N LYS A 5 -52.14 27.61 -31.08
CA LYS A 5 -51.12 26.58 -30.84
C LYS A 5 -51.21 25.44 -31.87
N SER A 6 -50.10 24.99 -32.45
CA SER A 6 -50.00 23.65 -33.04
C SER A 6 -49.67 22.64 -31.94
N ALA A 7 -50.68 21.82 -31.62
CA ALA A 7 -50.55 20.69 -30.72
C ALA A 7 -49.79 19.53 -31.38
N SER A 8 -49.21 18.69 -30.53
CA SER A 8 -48.33 17.56 -30.82
C SER A 8 -48.89 16.54 -31.82
N SER A 9 -48.07 16.21 -32.83
CA SER A 9 -48.32 15.22 -33.89
C SER A 9 -48.44 13.76 -33.42
N ASP A 10 -48.22 13.48 -32.13
CA ASP A 10 -48.33 12.12 -31.57
C ASP A 10 -49.78 11.72 -31.19
N SER A 11 -50.67 12.70 -31.00
CA SER A 11 -52.06 12.43 -30.59
C SER A 11 -52.92 11.91 -31.75
N ASN A 12 -52.71 12.45 -32.96
CA ASN A 12 -53.46 12.06 -34.16
C ASN A 12 -53.07 10.68 -34.67
N LEU A 13 -51.79 10.28 -34.57
CA LEU A 13 -51.34 8.95 -34.98
C LEU A 13 -51.94 7.85 -34.09
N ARG A 14 -52.01 8.09 -32.77
CA ARG A 14 -52.65 7.16 -31.82
C ARG A 14 -54.14 6.99 -32.05
N SER A 15 -54.85 8.08 -32.38
CA SER A 15 -56.28 8.03 -32.70
C SER A 15 -56.54 7.29 -34.02
N HIS A 16 -55.71 7.54 -35.05
CA HIS A 16 -55.80 6.86 -36.34
C HIS A 16 -55.57 5.34 -36.23
N LEU A 17 -54.55 4.92 -35.48
CA LEU A 17 -54.23 3.51 -35.27
C LEU A 17 -55.34 2.76 -34.49
N GLY A 18 -56.00 3.44 -33.55
CA GLY A 18 -57.14 2.87 -32.82
C GLY A 18 -58.40 2.71 -33.69
N HIS A 19 -58.73 3.68 -34.54
CA HIS A 19 -59.99 3.70 -35.28
C HIS A 19 -59.96 2.91 -36.60
N ILE A 20 -58.87 3.02 -37.38
CA ILE A 20 -58.79 2.38 -38.71
C ILE A 20 -58.30 0.93 -38.61
N HIS A 21 -57.32 0.68 -37.75
CA HIS A 21 -56.66 -0.63 -37.67
C HIS A 21 -57.21 -1.56 -36.57
N LYS A 22 -58.20 -1.11 -35.77
CA LYS A 22 -58.82 -1.88 -34.66
C LYS A 22 -57.80 -2.54 -33.71
N LEU A 23 -56.64 -1.92 -33.51
CA LEU A 23 -55.59 -2.40 -32.62
C LEU A 23 -55.86 -1.90 -31.19
N GLU A 24 -56.90 -2.42 -30.55
CA GLU A 24 -57.28 -2.06 -29.17
C GLU A 24 -56.24 -2.52 -28.11
N GLU A 25 -55.29 -3.38 -28.49
CA GLU A 25 -54.31 -4.01 -27.59
C GLU A 25 -53.21 -3.06 -27.07
N PHE A 26 -53.15 -1.81 -27.55
CA PHE A 26 -52.24 -0.76 -27.06
C PHE A 26 -52.88 0.24 -26.09
N LEU A 27 -54.16 0.08 -25.78
CA LEU A 27 -54.80 0.78 -24.67
C LEU A 27 -54.53 0.00 -23.38
N TYR A 28 -53.48 0.38 -22.64
CA TYR A 28 -53.23 -0.15 -21.30
C TYR A 28 -54.53 -0.14 -20.48
N PRO A 29 -54.85 -1.21 -19.74
CA PRO A 29 -56.01 -1.20 -18.85
C PRO A 29 -55.82 -0.06 -17.86
N SER A 30 -56.77 0.87 -17.84
CA SER A 30 -56.93 1.82 -16.76
C SER A 30 -56.88 1.07 -15.43
N GLN A 31 -55.78 1.22 -14.68
CA GLN A 31 -55.69 0.84 -13.28
C GLN A 31 -56.58 1.78 -12.45
N ARG A 32 -57.90 1.71 -12.66
CA ARG A 32 -58.91 2.16 -11.71
C ARG A 32 -59.51 0.87 -11.15
N ASN A 33 -59.28 0.63 -9.87
CA ASN A 33 -59.66 -0.55 -9.07
C ASN A 33 -58.55 -1.56 -8.75
N GLN A 34 -57.31 -1.10 -8.54
CA GLN A 34 -56.55 -1.68 -7.43
C GLN A 34 -56.84 -0.81 -6.21
N LYS A 35 -57.50 -1.38 -5.19
CA LYS A 35 -57.43 -0.83 -3.83
C LYS A 35 -55.94 -0.53 -3.57
N PRO A 36 -55.55 0.65 -3.06
CA PRO A 36 -54.15 0.88 -2.72
C PRO A 36 -53.74 -0.29 -1.84
N LEU A 37 -52.73 -1.06 -2.27
CA LEU A 37 -52.04 -1.99 -1.38
C LEU A 37 -51.83 -1.22 -0.10
N LYS A 38 -52.51 -1.62 0.99
CA LYS A 38 -52.38 -0.96 2.30
C LYS A 38 -50.88 -0.78 2.50
N GLU A 39 -50.39 0.45 2.46
CA GLU A 39 -48.97 0.72 2.73
C GLU A 39 -48.74 0.11 4.10
N GLN A 40 -48.04 -1.03 4.15
CA GLN A 40 -47.68 -1.65 5.40
C GLN A 40 -46.76 -0.66 6.09
N LYS A 41 -47.34 0.07 7.05
CA LYS A 41 -46.63 1.10 7.78
C LYS A 41 -45.70 0.37 8.75
N ILE A 42 -44.44 0.26 8.35
CA ILE A 42 -43.36 -0.22 9.21
C ILE A 42 -43.31 0.64 10.47
N SER A 43 -43.07 0.01 11.61
CA SER A 43 -42.93 0.74 12.87
C SER A 43 -41.68 1.61 12.83
N PHE A 44 -41.71 2.75 13.53
CA PHE A 44 -40.57 3.66 13.62
C PHE A 44 -39.30 2.97 14.15
N GLN A 45 -39.45 2.05 15.10
CA GLN A 45 -38.32 1.29 15.64
C GLN A 45 -37.72 0.35 14.59
N HIS A 46 -38.56 -0.34 13.82
CA HIS A 46 -38.09 -1.23 12.76
C HIS A 46 -37.42 -0.44 11.63
N GLU A 47 -37.98 0.70 11.23
CA GLU A 47 -37.36 1.60 10.24
C GLU A 47 -35.98 2.09 10.71
N ASN A 48 -35.83 2.49 11.97
CA ASN A 48 -34.54 2.90 12.52
C ASN A 48 -33.49 1.77 12.53
N ASN A 49 -33.91 0.53 12.82
CA ASN A 49 -33.02 -0.63 12.77
C ASN A 49 -32.56 -0.91 11.34
N LEU A 50 -33.48 -0.85 10.37
CA LEU A 50 -33.18 -1.02 8.95
C LEU A 50 -32.27 0.10 8.42
N ASP A 51 -32.51 1.35 8.82
CA ASP A 51 -31.65 2.49 8.47
C ASP A 51 -30.24 2.29 9.02
N SER A 52 -30.12 1.83 10.26
CA SER A 52 -28.82 1.54 10.90
C SER A 52 -28.07 0.42 10.17
N ALA A 53 -28.77 -0.66 9.79
CA ALA A 53 -28.18 -1.74 8.99
C ALA A 53 -27.77 -1.26 7.58
N ALA A 54 -28.61 -0.47 6.92
CA ALA A 54 -28.33 0.10 5.60
C ALA A 54 -27.10 1.04 5.63
N ILE A 55 -26.99 1.88 6.66
CA ILE A 55 -25.84 2.77 6.84
C ILE A 55 -24.57 1.98 7.13
N ASN A 56 -24.64 0.92 7.96
CA ASN A 56 -23.49 0.05 8.20
C ASN A 56 -23.01 -0.62 6.91
N ALA A 57 -23.91 -1.13 6.07
CA ALA A 57 -23.56 -1.68 4.75
C ALA A 57 -22.89 -0.62 3.85
N ILE A 58 -23.41 0.62 3.85
CA ILE A 58 -22.78 1.72 3.10
C ILE A 58 -21.32 1.95 3.51
N ILE A 59 -21.04 1.92 4.82
CA ILE A 59 -19.71 2.19 5.38
C ILE A 59 -18.77 1.01 5.14
N GLN A 60 -19.18 -0.19 5.56
CA GLN A 60 -18.34 -1.39 5.54
C GLN A 60 -17.96 -1.77 4.10
N ASP A 61 -18.93 -1.69 3.19
CA ASP A 61 -18.75 -2.09 1.79
C ASP A 61 -18.38 -0.92 0.87
N SER A 62 -18.20 0.28 1.43
CA SER A 62 -17.82 1.49 0.70
C SER A 62 -18.73 1.81 -0.49
N HIS A 63 -20.03 1.75 -0.24
CA HIS A 63 -21.06 2.08 -1.23
C HIS A 63 -21.39 3.58 -1.27
N ILE A 64 -22.05 3.99 -2.36
CA ILE A 64 -22.58 5.34 -2.50
C ILE A 64 -23.67 5.62 -1.46
N PHE A 65 -23.70 6.84 -0.92
CA PHE A 65 -24.66 7.20 0.15
C PHE A 65 -26.13 7.24 -0.30
N ASN A 66 -26.39 7.11 -1.59
CA ASN A 66 -27.74 7.04 -2.14
C ASN A 66 -28.09 5.63 -2.68
N LEU A 67 -27.31 4.60 -2.29
CA LEU A 67 -27.48 3.21 -2.75
C LEU A 67 -28.92 2.75 -2.61
N PHE A 68 -29.49 2.89 -1.41
CA PHE A 68 -30.84 2.41 -1.08
C PHE A 68 -31.97 3.22 -1.75
N ARG A 69 -31.65 4.31 -2.45
CA ARG A 69 -32.62 5.08 -3.25
C ARG A 69 -32.45 4.89 -4.75
N LYS A 70 -31.49 4.07 -5.21
CA LYS A 70 -31.34 3.75 -6.65
C LYS A 70 -32.51 2.90 -7.14
N PRO A 71 -32.92 3.01 -8.43
CA PRO A 71 -34.12 2.31 -8.95
C PRO A 71 -34.12 0.80 -8.69
N GLY A 72 -33.00 0.12 -8.97
CA GLY A 72 -32.87 -1.33 -8.72
C GLY A 72 -33.00 -1.69 -7.25
N MET A 73 -32.38 -0.91 -6.35
CA MET A 73 -32.46 -1.15 -4.91
C MET A 73 -33.85 -0.84 -4.34
N LYS A 74 -34.53 0.19 -4.85
CA LYS A 74 -35.94 0.48 -4.51
C LYS A 74 -36.85 -0.70 -4.86
N LYS A 75 -36.69 -1.28 -6.06
CA LYS A 75 -37.45 -2.47 -6.50
C LYS A 75 -37.15 -3.69 -5.62
N PHE A 76 -35.89 -3.89 -5.24
CA PHE A 76 -35.51 -4.94 -4.30
C PHE A 76 -36.16 -4.74 -2.92
N LEU A 77 -36.06 -3.55 -2.33
CA LEU A 77 -36.64 -3.23 -1.03
C LEU A 77 -38.17 -3.32 -1.03
N SER A 78 -38.86 -2.93 -2.10
CA SER A 78 -40.33 -3.07 -2.16
C SER A 78 -40.80 -4.52 -2.10
N LEU A 79 -39.94 -5.47 -2.50
CA LEU A 79 -40.23 -6.91 -2.42
C LEU A 79 -39.75 -7.51 -1.09
N ALA A 80 -38.55 -7.15 -0.64
CA ALA A 80 -37.93 -7.72 0.56
C ALA A 80 -38.48 -7.13 1.87
N THR A 81 -38.86 -5.85 1.87
CA THR A 81 -39.37 -5.14 3.05
C THR A 81 -40.38 -4.07 2.62
N PRO A 82 -41.62 -4.47 2.28
CA PRO A 82 -42.67 -3.54 1.86
C PRO A 82 -42.86 -2.38 2.84
N GLY A 83 -43.00 -1.16 2.33
CA GLY A 83 -43.12 0.07 3.13
C GLY A 83 -41.79 0.75 3.49
N TYR A 84 -40.65 0.03 3.43
CA TYR A 84 -39.34 0.63 3.68
C TYR A 84 -38.74 1.28 2.44
N ARG A 85 -38.39 2.57 2.54
CA ARG A 85 -37.82 3.34 1.41
C ARG A 85 -36.29 3.48 1.44
N GLY A 86 -35.64 3.02 2.51
CA GLY A 86 -34.21 3.18 2.72
C GLY A 86 -33.78 4.60 3.10
N PRO A 87 -32.60 4.79 3.70
CA PRO A 87 -32.11 6.10 4.09
C PRO A 87 -31.77 6.92 2.84
N ASN A 88 -32.12 8.20 2.85
CA ASN A 88 -31.65 9.14 1.83
C ASN A 88 -30.25 9.67 2.20
N ARG A 89 -29.58 10.33 1.24
CA ARG A 89 -28.23 10.90 1.46
C ARG A 89 -28.14 11.80 2.70
N ARG A 90 -29.14 12.63 3.00
CA ARG A 90 -29.14 13.52 4.17
C ARG A 90 -29.19 12.71 5.47
N THR A 91 -30.04 11.70 5.54
CA THR A 91 -30.13 10.76 6.68
C THR A 91 -28.79 10.05 6.91
N VAL A 92 -28.18 9.51 5.85
CA VAL A 92 -26.87 8.85 5.91
C VAL A 92 -25.80 9.80 6.48
N VAL A 93 -25.69 11.02 5.95
CA VAL A 93 -24.69 12.01 6.42
C VAL A 93 -24.91 12.42 7.88
N LYS A 94 -26.18 12.63 8.29
CA LYS A 94 -26.53 12.97 9.68
C LYS A 94 -26.10 11.86 10.65
N ARG A 95 -26.43 10.60 10.33
CA ARG A 95 -26.06 9.43 11.13
C ARG A 95 -24.55 9.19 11.15
N LEU A 96 -23.86 9.32 10.01
CA LEU A 96 -22.39 9.25 9.93
C LEU A 96 -21.72 10.23 10.90
N LYS A 97 -22.18 11.48 10.96
CA LYS A 97 -21.63 12.49 11.88
C LYS A 97 -21.81 12.08 13.34
N SER A 98 -22.96 11.50 13.69
CA SER A 98 -23.24 11.02 15.06
C SER A 98 -22.39 9.81 15.42
N MET A 99 -22.35 8.79 14.55
CA MET A 99 -21.51 7.61 14.73
C MET A 99 -20.02 7.99 14.85
N TYR A 100 -19.57 8.93 14.01
CA TYR A 100 -18.19 9.41 14.04
C TYR A 100 -17.83 10.03 15.39
N LYS A 101 -18.72 10.85 15.97
CA LYS A 101 -18.50 11.41 17.32
C LYS A 101 -18.39 10.30 18.37
N GLN A 102 -19.27 9.30 18.31
CA GLN A 102 -19.22 8.16 19.22
C GLN A 102 -17.92 7.36 19.06
N ARG A 103 -17.51 7.04 17.83
CA ARG A 103 -16.25 6.32 17.57
C ARG A 103 -15.04 7.10 18.04
N ARG A 104 -15.02 8.43 17.88
CA ARG A 104 -13.95 9.28 18.41
C ARG A 104 -13.84 9.20 19.94
N SER A 105 -14.98 9.17 20.65
CA SER A 105 -14.98 8.97 22.09
C SER A 105 -14.48 7.56 22.48
N SER A 106 -14.90 6.53 21.74
CA SER A 106 -14.44 5.14 21.92
C SER A 106 -12.92 5.02 21.75
N ILE A 107 -12.37 5.54 20.65
CA ILE A 107 -10.92 5.56 20.40
C ILE A 107 -10.18 6.29 21.54
N ARG A 108 -10.71 7.41 22.02
CA ARG A 108 -10.09 8.13 23.15
C ARG A 108 -10.06 7.28 24.43
N GLN A 109 -11.13 6.53 24.71
CA GLN A 109 -11.17 5.62 25.86
C GLN A 109 -10.22 4.44 25.68
N GLU A 110 -10.23 3.80 24.51
CA GLU A 110 -9.31 2.70 24.14
C GLU A 110 -7.85 3.13 24.32
N LEU A 111 -7.48 4.31 23.82
CA LEU A 111 -6.11 4.83 23.93
C LEU A 111 -5.78 5.39 25.32
N SER A 112 -6.77 5.63 26.18
CA SER A 112 -6.53 6.15 27.54
C SER A 112 -5.95 5.09 28.48
N ILE A 113 -6.20 3.80 28.23
CA ILE A 113 -5.77 2.69 29.09
C ILE A 113 -4.44 2.05 28.66
N VAL A 114 -3.97 2.33 27.44
CA VAL A 114 -2.70 1.76 26.94
C VAL A 114 -1.49 2.56 27.45
N SER A 115 -0.34 1.90 27.60
CA SER A 115 0.91 2.53 28.03
C SER A 115 1.65 3.21 26.89
N ASP A 116 1.77 2.52 25.76
CA ASP A 116 2.58 2.91 24.61
C ASP A 116 1.73 2.89 23.34
N ILE A 117 2.00 3.84 22.45
CA ILE A 117 1.34 3.97 21.15
C ILE A 117 2.41 4.20 20.09
N ALA A 118 2.39 3.38 19.03
CA ALA A 118 3.12 3.66 17.80
C ALA A 118 2.19 4.34 16.80
N LEU A 119 2.66 5.41 16.16
CA LEU A 119 1.91 6.08 15.10
C LEU A 119 2.48 5.73 13.73
N SER A 120 1.62 5.72 12.72
CA SER A 120 2.03 5.83 11.32
C SER A 120 1.31 6.98 10.65
N VAL A 121 2.02 7.69 9.77
CA VAL A 121 1.49 8.84 9.03
C VAL A 121 1.91 8.74 7.57
N ASP A 122 0.99 9.09 6.70
CA ASP A 122 1.22 9.17 5.27
C ASP A 122 0.36 10.29 4.66
N LEU A 123 0.77 10.77 3.49
CA LEU A 123 0.12 11.83 2.75
C LEU A 123 -0.34 11.34 1.39
N TRP A 124 -1.55 11.73 1.01
CA TRP A 124 -2.12 11.36 -0.27
C TRP A 124 -2.73 12.56 -0.98
N GLN A 125 -2.37 12.71 -2.25
CA GLN A 125 -3.04 13.63 -3.14
C GLN A 125 -4.19 12.93 -3.86
N SER A 126 -5.40 13.44 -3.63
CA SER A 126 -6.60 12.95 -4.32
C SER A 126 -6.59 13.25 -5.82
N VAL A 127 -7.48 12.57 -6.54
CA VAL A 127 -7.72 12.79 -7.98
C VAL A 127 -8.10 14.24 -8.33
N ARG A 128 -8.55 15.00 -7.32
CA ARG A 128 -8.89 16.43 -7.43
C ARG A 128 -7.81 17.35 -6.89
N ARG A 129 -6.56 16.85 -6.80
CA ARG A 129 -5.39 17.57 -6.28
C ARG A 129 -5.53 18.08 -4.85
N ALA A 130 -6.55 17.65 -4.10
CA ALA A 130 -6.66 17.94 -2.67
C ALA A 130 -5.79 16.95 -1.89
N HIS A 131 -4.97 17.46 -0.97
CA HIS A 131 -4.09 16.66 -0.13
C HIS A 131 -4.80 16.21 1.14
N PHE A 132 -4.55 14.97 1.55
CA PHE A 132 -5.05 14.39 2.78
C PHE A 132 -3.87 13.82 3.57
N ILE A 133 -3.95 13.96 4.88
CA ILE A 133 -3.06 13.31 5.84
C ILE A 133 -3.86 12.29 6.63
N CYS A 134 -3.28 11.11 6.78
CA CYS A 134 -3.84 10.02 7.56
C CYS A 134 -2.88 9.70 8.70
N LEU A 135 -3.43 9.52 9.90
CA LEU A 135 -2.69 9.02 11.05
C LEU A 135 -3.38 7.76 11.56
N SER A 136 -2.60 6.71 11.75
CA SER A 136 -3.01 5.47 12.41
C SER A 136 -2.26 5.30 13.72
N ALA A 137 -2.96 4.85 14.76
CA ALA A 137 -2.39 4.48 16.04
C ALA A 137 -2.40 2.96 16.18
N HIS A 138 -1.30 2.41 16.66
CA HIS A 138 -1.08 0.99 16.91
C HIS A 138 -0.81 0.78 18.39
N TYR A 139 -1.47 -0.22 18.99
CA TYR A 139 -1.36 -0.52 20.42
C TYR A 139 -1.61 -1.98 20.74
N TYR A 140 -1.04 -2.45 21.84
CA TYR A 140 -1.35 -3.75 22.42
C TYR A 140 -2.37 -3.61 23.55
N ASP A 141 -3.30 -4.54 23.64
CA ASP A 141 -4.12 -4.70 24.85
C ASP A 141 -3.34 -5.42 25.97
N LYS A 142 -3.97 -5.63 27.12
CA LYS A 142 -3.35 -6.32 28.27
C LYS A 142 -2.83 -7.74 27.95
N HIS A 143 -3.35 -8.39 26.91
CA HIS A 143 -3.00 -9.75 26.49
C HIS A 143 -2.06 -9.77 25.27
N TYR A 144 -1.31 -8.68 25.04
CA TYR A 144 -0.39 -8.56 23.90
C TYR A 144 -1.07 -8.78 22.55
N LYS A 145 -2.40 -8.60 22.44
CA LYS A 145 -3.09 -8.67 21.14
C LYS A 145 -2.98 -7.33 20.44
N PRO A 146 -2.53 -7.31 19.17
CA PRO A 146 -2.34 -6.06 18.46
C PRO A 146 -3.67 -5.47 18.02
N HIS A 147 -3.79 -4.15 18.18
CA HIS A 147 -4.91 -3.34 17.73
C HIS A 147 -4.36 -2.15 16.93
N PHE A 148 -5.16 -1.66 15.99
CA PHE A 148 -4.88 -0.41 15.31
C PHE A 148 -6.16 0.40 15.07
N SER A 149 -6.01 1.71 14.87
CA SER A 149 -7.12 2.59 14.51
C SER A 149 -6.64 3.83 13.77
N ILE A 150 -7.30 4.18 12.67
CA ILE A 150 -7.18 5.48 12.02
C ILE A 150 -7.73 6.54 12.97
N ILE A 151 -6.81 7.30 13.56
CA ILE A 151 -7.13 8.38 14.48
C ILE A 151 -7.43 9.69 13.75
N SER A 152 -6.83 9.89 12.58
CA SER A 152 -7.04 11.09 11.76
C SER A 152 -7.07 10.76 10.29
N PHE A 153 -8.02 11.35 9.57
CA PHE A 153 -8.07 11.37 8.11
C PHE A 153 -8.61 12.74 7.72
N ARG A 154 -7.73 13.69 7.41
CA ARG A 154 -8.16 15.08 7.15
C ARG A 154 -7.54 15.63 5.88
N ARG A 155 -8.25 16.55 5.25
CA ARG A 155 -7.67 17.39 4.22
C ARG A 155 -6.61 18.28 4.86
N PHE A 156 -5.42 18.26 4.30
CA PHE A 156 -4.34 19.17 4.63
C PHE A 156 -4.41 20.37 3.66
N ILE A 157 -4.42 21.58 4.22
CA ILE A 157 -4.64 22.82 3.47
C ILE A 157 -3.42 23.72 3.66
N GLY A 158 -2.91 24.27 2.56
CA GLY A 158 -1.73 25.13 2.56
C GLY A 158 -0.47 24.40 2.11
N THR A 159 0.67 25.03 2.42
CA THR A 159 2.01 24.53 2.11
C THR A 159 2.36 23.30 2.94
N HIS A 160 2.95 22.29 2.29
CA HIS A 160 3.40 21.04 2.93
C HIS A 160 4.78 21.20 3.57
N SER A 161 5.02 22.26 4.34
CA SER A 161 6.30 22.40 5.06
C SER A 161 6.35 21.46 6.26
N GLY A 162 7.57 21.06 6.65
CA GLY A 162 7.80 20.18 7.80
C GLY A 162 7.14 20.70 9.08
N ASP A 163 7.31 21.98 9.41
CA ASP A 163 6.76 22.58 10.63
C ASP A 163 5.22 22.48 10.70
N ARG A 164 4.54 22.69 9.57
CA ARG A 164 3.07 22.62 9.52
C ARG A 164 2.57 21.18 9.64
N LEU A 165 3.33 20.23 9.12
CA LEU A 165 3.03 18.81 9.30
C LEU A 165 3.25 18.38 10.76
N GLU A 166 4.32 18.86 11.40
CA GLU A 166 4.61 18.64 12.81
C GLU A 166 3.46 19.16 13.68
N ASP A 167 3.10 20.44 13.53
CA ASP A 167 2.00 21.08 14.27
C ASP A 167 0.66 20.35 14.07
N PHE A 168 0.41 19.90 12.84
CA PHE A 168 -0.79 19.14 12.54
C PHE A 168 -0.83 17.82 13.32
N ILE A 169 0.27 17.06 13.33
CA ILE A 169 0.36 15.78 14.04
C ILE A 169 0.22 16.01 15.55
N ILE A 170 0.93 16.99 16.12
CA ILE A 170 0.84 17.38 17.54
C ILE A 170 -0.60 17.68 17.94
N ASN A 171 -1.29 18.52 17.17
CA ASN A 171 -2.67 18.89 17.45
C ASN A 171 -3.64 17.70 17.37
N GLU A 172 -3.42 16.72 16.48
CA GLU A 172 -4.25 15.51 16.47
C GLU A 172 -3.97 14.58 17.67
N MET A 173 -2.72 14.55 18.18
CA MET A 173 -2.37 13.84 19.41
C MET A 173 -2.98 14.51 20.65
N GLU A 174 -2.91 15.83 20.74
CA GLU A 174 -3.51 16.65 21.82
C GLU A 174 -5.02 16.46 21.92
N LYS A 175 -5.72 16.44 20.78
CA LYS A 175 -7.17 16.16 20.74
C LYS A 175 -7.55 14.80 21.32
N LEU A 176 -6.61 13.86 21.39
CA LEU A 176 -6.80 12.53 21.97
C LEU A 176 -6.18 12.37 23.36
N GLY A 177 -5.29 13.28 23.78
CA GLY A 177 -4.59 13.20 25.08
C GLY A 177 -3.56 12.06 25.12
N ILE A 178 -2.86 11.80 24.01
CA ILE A 178 -1.95 10.65 23.85
C ILE A 178 -0.47 11.04 23.72
N GLN A 179 -0.12 12.32 23.81
CA GLN A 179 1.23 12.84 23.52
C GLN A 179 2.31 12.17 24.36
N SER A 180 2.04 11.92 25.64
CA SER A 180 3.00 11.29 26.57
C SER A 180 3.19 9.78 26.38
N LYS A 181 2.40 9.16 25.50
CA LYS A 181 2.38 7.71 25.26
C LYS A 181 3.04 7.31 23.94
N ILE A 182 3.40 8.28 23.09
CA ILE A 182 3.94 8.00 21.77
C ILE A 182 5.37 7.45 21.91
N CYS A 183 5.58 6.23 21.44
CA CYS A 183 6.91 5.59 21.43
C CYS A 183 7.60 5.66 20.06
N SER A 184 6.83 5.82 18.98
CA SER A 184 7.37 5.92 17.63
C SER A 184 6.41 6.60 16.64
N LEU A 185 6.97 7.13 15.56
CA LEU A 185 6.25 7.64 14.41
C LEU A 185 6.84 7.09 13.10
N THR A 186 6.03 6.34 12.37
CA THR A 186 6.39 5.74 11.08
C THR A 186 5.97 6.66 9.95
N THR A 187 6.91 7.07 9.10
CA THR A 187 6.65 8.00 7.99
C THR A 187 7.21 7.44 6.68
N ASP A 188 6.78 7.99 5.54
CA ASP A 188 7.55 7.85 4.31
C ASP A 188 8.91 8.61 4.40
N ASN A 189 9.67 8.60 3.32
CA ASN A 189 10.99 9.25 3.25
C ASN A 189 10.99 10.60 2.51
N GLY A 190 9.82 11.23 2.34
CA GLY A 190 9.70 12.59 1.85
C GLY A 190 10.46 13.57 2.72
N SER A 191 11.01 14.64 2.12
CA SER A 191 11.80 15.66 2.83
C SER A 191 11.01 16.33 3.94
N ASP A 192 9.78 16.73 3.66
CA ASP A 192 8.98 17.55 4.59
C ASP A 192 8.53 16.75 5.81
N ILE A 193 8.00 15.53 5.61
CA ILE A 193 7.57 14.69 6.73
C ILE A 193 8.76 14.20 7.56
N ARG A 194 9.94 14.07 6.95
CA ARG A 194 11.18 13.77 7.69
C ARG A 194 11.52 14.90 8.65
N LEU A 195 11.51 16.15 8.19
CA LEU A 195 11.72 17.31 9.06
C LEU A 195 10.68 17.35 10.18
N ALA A 196 9.41 17.11 9.82
CA ALA A 196 8.29 17.11 10.76
C ALA A 196 8.34 16.04 11.87
N SER A 197 9.15 15.00 11.72
CA SER A 197 9.17 13.81 12.59
C SER A 197 10.48 13.61 13.34
N GLN A 198 11.41 14.58 13.28
CA GLN A 198 12.72 14.48 13.94
C GLN A 198 12.69 14.68 15.45
N ASN A 199 11.67 15.36 15.99
CA ASN A 199 11.61 15.67 17.41
C ASN A 199 11.29 14.43 18.27
N LYS A 200 12.33 13.73 18.74
CA LYS A 200 12.23 12.51 19.55
C LYS A 200 11.42 12.72 20.84
N SER A 201 11.45 13.90 21.44
CA SER A 201 10.68 14.19 22.67
C SER A 201 9.17 14.18 22.43
N LYS A 202 8.73 14.48 21.21
CA LYS A 202 7.31 14.54 20.83
C LYS A 202 6.81 13.24 20.21
N PHE A 203 7.65 12.58 19.40
CA PHE A 203 7.24 11.46 18.55
C PHE A 203 7.91 10.12 18.87
N GLY A 204 8.86 10.09 19.82
CA GLY A 204 9.67 8.91 20.08
C GLY A 204 10.59 8.59 18.89
N ILE A 205 10.79 7.30 18.61
CA ILE A 205 11.69 6.86 17.53
C ILE A 205 10.99 7.07 16.18
N ARG A 206 11.63 7.82 15.28
CA ARG A 206 11.18 7.90 13.89
C ARG A 206 11.52 6.59 13.17
N ILE A 207 10.53 5.96 12.56
CA ILE A 207 10.70 4.76 11.73
C ILE A 207 10.48 5.14 10.26
N SER A 208 11.50 4.99 9.43
CA SER A 208 11.36 5.08 7.97
C SER A 208 10.59 3.87 7.45
N CYS A 209 9.53 4.12 6.67
CA CYS A 209 8.74 3.09 6.04
C CYS A 209 9.58 2.23 5.08
N PHE A 210 9.75 0.95 5.42
CA PHE A 210 10.58 0.02 4.67
C PHE A 210 10.02 -0.30 3.28
N LEU A 211 8.69 -0.28 3.10
CA LEU A 211 8.10 -0.45 1.77
C LEU A 211 8.44 0.70 0.82
N HIS A 212 8.61 1.92 1.34
CA HIS A 212 9.09 3.05 0.55
C HIS A 212 10.58 2.88 0.21
N ILE A 213 11.40 2.36 1.14
CA ILE A 213 12.79 1.97 0.87
C ILE A 213 12.85 0.93 -0.26
N LEU A 214 12.12 -0.17 -0.17
CA LEU A 214 12.09 -1.21 -1.22
C LEU A 214 11.66 -0.63 -2.58
N ASN A 215 10.69 0.30 -2.56
CA ASN A 215 10.28 1.00 -3.77
C ASN A 215 11.42 1.82 -4.37
N LEU A 216 12.20 2.54 -3.57
CA LEU A 216 13.36 3.30 -4.05
C LEU A 216 14.46 2.37 -4.58
N VAL A 217 14.76 1.28 -3.85
CA VAL A 217 15.79 0.31 -4.22
C VAL A 217 15.51 -0.28 -5.60
N VAL A 218 14.30 -0.81 -5.81
CA VAL A 218 13.94 -1.39 -7.11
C VAL A 218 13.78 -0.30 -8.18
N ARG A 219 13.17 0.84 -7.83
CA ARG A 219 12.93 1.91 -8.81
C ARG A 219 14.16 2.64 -9.27
N ASN A 220 15.22 2.68 -8.48
CA ASN A 220 16.45 3.33 -8.90
C ASN A 220 17.47 2.29 -9.37
N GLY A 221 17.42 1.07 -8.83
CA GLY A 221 18.21 -0.05 -9.31
C GLY A 221 17.92 -0.47 -10.75
N LEU A 222 16.67 -0.32 -11.23
CA LEU A 222 16.31 -0.69 -12.62
C LEU A 222 16.24 0.51 -13.59
N TRP A 223 16.42 1.76 -13.12
CA TRP A 223 16.18 2.95 -13.95
C TRP A 223 17.25 4.05 -13.85
N PHE A 224 18.17 4.04 -12.89
CA PHE A 224 19.16 5.12 -12.72
C PHE A 224 20.61 4.64 -12.78
N PHE A 225 21.33 5.17 -13.78
CA PHE A 225 22.77 5.38 -13.75
C PHE A 225 23.02 6.66 -12.98
N ASP A 226 23.55 6.56 -11.77
CA ASP A 226 24.38 7.57 -11.13
C ASP A 226 24.63 7.11 -9.69
N ILE A 227 25.51 6.12 -9.55
CA ILE A 227 26.35 6.08 -8.37
C ILE A 227 27.41 7.17 -8.64
N PRO A 228 27.60 8.17 -7.77
CA PRO A 228 28.71 9.10 -7.91
C PRO A 228 30.01 8.35 -7.65
N VAL A 229 30.52 7.67 -8.68
CA VAL A 229 31.92 7.26 -8.72
C VAL A 229 32.67 8.58 -8.86
N LYS A 230 33.38 9.00 -7.82
CA LYS A 230 34.40 10.04 -7.94
C LYS A 230 35.30 9.65 -9.11
N LYS A 231 35.20 10.36 -10.23
CA LYS A 231 36.06 10.16 -11.40
C LYS A 231 37.48 10.52 -11.01
N SER A 232 38.28 9.53 -10.63
CA SER A 232 39.70 9.53 -10.96
C SER A 232 39.84 8.66 -12.21
N ILE A 233 40.17 9.30 -13.33
CA ILE A 233 41.04 8.81 -14.42
C ILE A 233 40.95 9.89 -15.50
N THR A 234 41.98 10.73 -15.53
CA THR A 234 42.37 11.53 -16.68
C THR A 234 42.94 10.59 -17.73
N THR A 235 42.27 10.45 -18.88
CA THR A 235 42.88 9.86 -20.07
C THR A 235 43.20 10.99 -21.04
N THR A 236 44.50 11.28 -21.14
CA THR A 236 45.11 12.13 -22.15
C THR A 236 44.89 11.50 -23.53
N SER A 237 44.13 12.17 -24.40
CA SER A 237 44.14 11.89 -25.83
C SER A 237 44.90 13.00 -26.54
N ALA A 238 46.04 12.61 -27.10
CA ALA A 238 46.88 13.43 -27.94
C ALA A 238 46.17 13.77 -29.26
N THR A 239 45.97 15.05 -29.54
CA THR A 239 45.97 15.59 -30.91
C THR A 239 46.70 16.94 -30.89
N ASN A 240 47.84 16.97 -31.59
CA ASN A 240 48.62 18.16 -31.84
C ASN A 240 47.90 19.06 -32.86
N PHE A 241 47.75 20.35 -32.56
CA PHE A 241 48.16 21.49 -33.40
C PHE A 241 47.66 22.79 -32.75
N THR A 242 48.58 23.62 -32.22
CA THR A 242 48.90 24.98 -32.71
C THR A 242 49.82 25.72 -31.73
N LYS A 243 51.01 26.06 -32.24
CA LYS A 243 51.79 27.31 -32.09
C LYS A 243 51.83 28.04 -30.73
N SER A 244 53.06 28.04 -30.19
CA SER A 244 53.87 29.19 -29.73
C SER A 244 53.45 30.01 -28.50
N ASN A 245 54.38 30.03 -27.53
CA ASN A 245 54.99 31.17 -26.84
C ASN A 245 54.99 31.17 -25.29
N THR A 246 56.23 31.12 -24.77
CA THR A 246 56.83 31.90 -23.65
C THR A 246 56.46 31.64 -22.17
N THR A 247 57.49 31.16 -21.46
CA THR A 247 58.10 31.65 -20.18
C THR A 247 57.50 31.39 -18.80
N ALA A 248 58.41 30.99 -17.89
CA ALA A 248 58.47 31.19 -16.42
C ALA A 248 57.55 30.28 -15.56
N SER A 249 58.04 29.29 -14.77
CA SER A 249 59.01 29.22 -13.65
C SER A 249 58.37 29.28 -12.26
N ALA A 250 58.79 28.31 -11.42
CA ALA A 250 58.95 28.38 -9.95
C ALA A 250 57.74 28.09 -9.02
N SER A 251 57.75 26.85 -8.50
CA SER A 251 57.89 26.45 -7.07
C SER A 251 57.17 27.19 -5.91
N ASN A 252 56.55 26.33 -5.10
CA ASN A 252 56.60 26.23 -3.62
C ASN A 252 55.55 26.91 -2.70
N SER A 253 54.98 26.00 -1.87
CA SER A 253 54.79 26.04 -0.42
C SER A 253 53.62 26.79 0.23
N THR A 254 52.86 25.97 0.98
CA THR A 254 52.36 26.16 2.37
C THR A 254 51.25 27.17 2.69
N ASN A 255 50.33 26.64 3.50
CA ASN A 255 49.68 27.21 4.69
C ASN A 255 48.20 27.63 4.63
N SER A 256 47.43 26.92 5.48
CA SER A 256 46.49 27.42 6.51
C SER A 256 45.36 28.41 6.18
N ASN A 257 44.23 28.06 6.79
CA ASN A 257 43.15 28.90 7.35
C ASN A 257 41.82 28.97 6.62
N ALA A 258 40.81 28.71 7.46
CA ALA A 258 39.39 28.90 7.27
C ALA A 258 39.04 30.35 6.90
N THR A 259 38.06 30.54 6.02
CA THR A 259 36.84 31.33 6.31
C THR A 259 35.79 31.16 5.21
N SER A 260 34.55 31.28 5.66
CA SER A 260 33.28 31.36 4.92
C SER A 260 33.29 32.17 3.63
N VAL A 261 32.61 31.68 2.59
CA VAL A 261 31.85 32.54 1.65
C VAL A 261 30.60 31.80 1.15
N THR A 262 29.53 32.58 1.14
CA THR A 262 28.15 32.45 0.66
C THR A 262 27.92 31.65 -0.62
N TYR A 263 26.86 30.84 -0.64
CA TYR A 263 26.22 30.35 -1.86
C TYR A 263 25.17 31.35 -2.33
N THR A 264 25.41 31.96 -3.49
CA THR A 264 24.39 32.59 -4.31
C THR A 264 23.69 31.51 -5.13
N ASP A 265 22.44 31.21 -4.76
CA ASP A 265 21.57 30.31 -5.50
C ASP A 265 20.92 31.10 -6.64
N SER A 266 21.17 30.66 -7.88
CA SER A 266 20.61 31.30 -9.07
C SER A 266 19.20 30.73 -9.31
N LEU A 267 18.23 31.51 -8.84
CA LEU A 267 16.82 31.44 -9.20
C LEU A 267 16.68 31.50 -10.72
N LEU A 268 15.97 30.52 -11.29
CA LEU A 268 15.25 30.71 -12.55
C LEU A 268 13.81 31.05 -12.19
N GLU A 269 13.53 32.36 -12.21
CA GLU A 269 12.20 32.93 -12.10
C GLU A 269 11.38 32.60 -13.36
N ASP A 270 10.18 32.07 -13.10
CA ASP A 270 9.00 32.24 -13.95
C ASP A 270 8.62 33.73 -13.98
N ASN A 271 8.20 34.24 -15.15
CA ASN A 271 7.48 35.51 -15.24
C ASN A 271 6.11 35.29 -15.91
N ASP A 272 5.10 35.30 -15.04
CA ASP A 272 3.84 36.07 -15.10
C ASP A 272 3.05 36.25 -16.40
N TYR A 273 1.74 35.98 -16.28
CA TYR A 273 0.79 37.07 -16.52
C TYR A 273 -0.41 37.02 -15.54
N ASP A 274 -0.66 38.20 -15.00
CA ASP A 274 -1.56 38.64 -13.94
C ASP A 274 -3.03 38.80 -14.41
N SER A 275 -3.98 38.67 -13.48
CA SER A 275 -5.01 39.71 -13.23
C SER A 275 -6.04 39.27 -12.17
N THR A 276 -5.93 39.97 -11.03
CA THR A 276 -7.00 40.65 -10.26
C THR A 276 -8.11 39.84 -9.56
N ILE A 277 -7.93 39.79 -8.23
CA ILE A 277 -8.87 40.10 -7.11
C ILE A 277 -10.33 40.36 -7.48
N ASP A 278 -11.24 39.60 -6.84
CA ASP A 278 -12.38 40.24 -6.15
C ASP A 278 -12.89 39.42 -4.96
N VAL A 279 -13.17 40.15 -3.89
CA VAL A 279 -13.74 39.69 -2.61
C VAL A 279 -15.23 39.96 -2.69
N ASP A 280 -16.11 38.95 -2.57
CA ASP A 280 -17.31 39.16 -1.75
C ASP A 280 -18.16 37.93 -1.38
N LYS A 281 -18.92 38.19 -0.31
CA LYS A 281 -19.88 37.39 0.46
C LYS A 281 -21.27 37.24 -0.21
N VAL A 282 -21.93 36.11 0.12
CA VAL A 282 -23.37 35.94 0.45
C VAL A 282 -24.44 35.87 -0.69
N SER A 283 -25.39 34.93 -0.46
CA SER A 283 -26.83 34.81 -0.87
C SER A 283 -27.28 34.45 -2.29
N ASP A 284 -28.08 33.37 -2.34
CA ASP A 284 -29.43 33.16 -2.91
C ASP A 284 -29.81 33.51 -4.37
N GLU A 285 -30.34 32.46 -5.03
CA GLU A 285 -31.56 32.37 -5.88
C GLU A 285 -31.74 33.10 -7.24
N VAL A 286 -32.26 32.31 -8.20
CA VAL A 286 -33.23 32.62 -9.31
C VAL A 286 -32.72 32.93 -10.75
N SER A 287 -33.05 31.95 -11.63
CA SER A 287 -33.62 31.93 -13.02
C SER A 287 -33.00 32.59 -14.27
N ASP A 288 -33.26 31.86 -15.38
CA ASP A 288 -33.54 32.27 -16.78
C ASP A 288 -32.35 32.70 -17.65
N ASP A 289 -31.97 31.90 -18.66
CA ASP A 289 -32.54 31.75 -20.02
C ASP A 289 -31.81 32.64 -21.03
N ASN A 290 -31.05 32.05 -21.95
CA ASN A 290 -31.43 32.03 -23.37
C ASN A 290 -30.35 31.46 -24.29
N ALA A 291 -30.86 30.81 -25.33
CA ALA A 291 -30.15 30.19 -26.44
C ALA A 291 -29.96 31.16 -27.62
N SER A 292 -28.96 30.89 -28.46
CA SER A 292 -29.00 30.97 -29.94
C SER A 292 -27.62 30.52 -30.45
N ASN A 293 -27.47 29.42 -31.20
CA ASN A 293 -27.78 29.15 -32.61
C ASN A 293 -27.10 30.09 -33.62
N ILE A 294 -26.41 29.49 -34.59
CA ILE A 294 -26.07 29.86 -36.00
C ILE A 294 -24.92 28.89 -36.39
N SER A 295 -25.17 27.78 -37.12
CA SER A 295 -25.18 27.62 -38.61
C SER A 295 -23.82 27.98 -39.25
N SER A 296 -23.27 27.39 -40.31
CA SER A 296 -23.53 26.26 -41.22
C SER A 296 -22.39 26.32 -42.28
N GLU A 297 -22.37 25.37 -43.22
CA GLU A 297 -21.65 25.38 -44.52
C GLU A 297 -20.20 24.83 -44.51
N HIS A 298 -19.97 23.62 -45.05
CA HIS A 298 -19.88 23.22 -46.47
C HIS A 298 -18.62 23.75 -47.19
N ASN A 299 -17.75 22.84 -47.61
CA ASN A 299 -17.34 22.71 -49.02
C ASN A 299 -16.63 21.37 -49.29
N ASP A 300 -17.09 20.74 -50.36
CA ASP A 300 -16.63 19.50 -51.00
C ASP A 300 -15.43 19.74 -51.94
N LEU A 301 -15.00 18.63 -52.58
CA LEU A 301 -14.20 18.49 -53.81
C LEU A 301 -12.69 18.32 -53.57
N ASP A 302 -11.95 17.43 -54.23
CA ASP A 302 -12.22 16.48 -55.32
C ASP A 302 -11.00 15.52 -55.45
N LYS A 303 -11.22 14.33 -56.07
CA LYS A 303 -10.33 13.58 -57.02
C LYS A 303 -8.86 13.30 -56.65
N SER A 304 -8.21 12.18 -57.00
CA SER A 304 -8.40 11.12 -58.01
C SER A 304 -7.28 10.06 -57.86
N SER A 305 -7.58 8.81 -58.23
CA SER A 305 -6.77 7.82 -59.03
C SER A 305 -5.28 7.59 -58.67
N SER A 306 -4.66 6.39 -58.72
CA SER A 306 -4.77 5.25 -59.65
C SER A 306 -3.76 4.15 -59.23
N THR A 307 -4.10 2.87 -59.52
CA THR A 307 -3.24 1.77 -60.07
C THR A 307 -1.88 1.41 -59.43
N ALA A 308 -1.37 0.17 -59.33
CA ALA A 308 -1.75 -1.16 -59.81
C ALA A 308 -0.93 -2.25 -59.06
N SER A 309 -1.48 -3.47 -59.02
CA SER A 309 -0.94 -4.83 -59.17
C SER A 309 0.58 -5.09 -58.99
N THR A 310 1.05 -6.21 -58.40
CA THR A 310 1.12 -7.53 -59.08
C THR A 310 1.77 -8.61 -58.17
N THR A 311 1.08 -9.77 -58.04
CA THR A 311 1.46 -11.21 -57.90
C THR A 311 2.61 -11.72 -56.99
N ILE A 312 2.38 -12.70 -56.09
CA ILE A 312 2.29 -14.21 -56.15
C ILE A 312 3.64 -14.91 -55.86
N SER A 313 3.62 -15.84 -54.88
CA SER A 313 4.19 -17.23 -54.86
C SER A 313 4.68 -17.59 -53.43
N SER A 314 4.00 -18.41 -52.61
CA SER A 314 3.80 -19.89 -52.65
C SER A 314 5.08 -20.67 -52.31
N LEU A 315 5.12 -21.40 -51.17
CA LEU A 315 5.21 -22.88 -51.04
C LEU A 315 6.47 -23.20 -50.17
N ASP A 316 6.64 -24.26 -49.39
CA ASP A 316 5.80 -25.33 -48.82
C ASP A 316 6.70 -26.21 -47.91
N ASN A 317 6.08 -27.04 -47.05
CA ASN A 317 6.58 -28.33 -46.46
C ASN A 317 7.74 -28.30 -45.44
N GLY A 318 7.67 -28.98 -44.27
CA GLY A 318 7.27 -30.38 -43.99
C GLY A 318 8.58 -31.19 -43.86
N SER A 319 8.92 -31.94 -42.81
CA SER A 319 8.27 -33.07 -42.12
C SER A 319 9.26 -33.62 -41.05
N GLU A 320 8.82 -34.07 -39.87
CA GLU A 320 8.94 -35.47 -39.33
C GLU A 320 10.37 -36.02 -39.08
N LEU A 321 10.75 -36.80 -38.04
CA LEU A 321 10.07 -37.82 -37.24
C LEU A 321 10.99 -38.25 -36.06
N SER A 322 10.41 -38.85 -34.99
CA SER A 322 10.93 -39.94 -34.12
C SER A 322 12.22 -39.75 -33.29
N SER A 323 12.46 -40.29 -32.10
CA SER A 323 11.74 -40.94 -30.99
C SER A 323 12.86 -41.58 -30.13
N LEU A 324 12.86 -41.45 -28.80
CA LEU A 324 13.23 -42.53 -27.86
C LEU A 324 13.25 -42.02 -26.41
N GLU A 325 12.54 -42.77 -25.59
CA GLU A 325 12.26 -42.61 -24.17
C GLU A 325 13.45 -43.06 -23.30
N ASN A 326 13.60 -42.46 -22.12
CA ASN A 326 13.87 -43.20 -20.88
C ASN A 326 13.49 -42.34 -19.66
N ASP A 327 12.64 -42.95 -18.83
CA ASP A 327 12.12 -42.47 -17.54
C ASP A 327 13.18 -42.43 -16.44
N THR A 328 13.17 -41.36 -15.64
CA THR A 328 13.29 -41.44 -14.16
C THR A 328 12.55 -40.26 -13.51
N SER A 329 11.96 -40.58 -12.36
CA SER A 329 10.89 -39.90 -11.64
C SER A 329 11.31 -38.76 -10.69
N ASP A 330 10.49 -37.71 -10.73
CA ASP A 330 9.92 -36.87 -9.65
C ASP A 330 10.72 -35.79 -8.88
N ASP A 331 9.97 -34.67 -8.73
CA ASP A 331 10.04 -33.55 -7.78
C ASP A 331 10.95 -32.33 -8.06
N ASP A 332 10.57 -31.50 -9.06
CA ASP A 332 10.66 -30.02 -8.94
C ASP A 332 9.84 -29.28 -10.04
N ILE A 333 8.65 -28.74 -9.73
CA ILE A 333 7.94 -27.80 -10.64
C ILE A 333 8.19 -26.36 -10.18
N ASN A 334 9.47 -26.00 -10.20
CA ASN A 334 10.00 -24.66 -10.43
C ASN A 334 11.49 -24.74 -10.82
N ALA A 335 11.90 -25.79 -11.53
CA ALA A 335 13.18 -25.76 -12.22
C ALA A 335 13.08 -24.76 -13.39
N PRO A 336 13.94 -23.74 -13.47
CA PRO A 336 14.13 -23.05 -14.73
C PRO A 336 14.59 -24.12 -15.71
N LEU A 337 13.92 -24.23 -16.88
CA LEU A 337 14.54 -24.91 -18.01
C LEU A 337 15.95 -24.31 -18.13
N LEU A 338 16.98 -25.10 -17.83
CA LEU A 338 18.35 -24.76 -18.20
C LEU A 338 18.28 -24.34 -19.67
N PRO A 339 18.99 -23.27 -20.07
CA PRO A 339 18.92 -22.79 -21.44
C PRO A 339 19.22 -23.97 -22.36
N SER A 340 18.28 -24.28 -23.27
CA SER A 340 18.70 -24.88 -24.54
C SER A 340 19.82 -23.98 -25.04
N ILE A 341 20.99 -24.58 -25.21
CA ILE A 341 22.22 -23.94 -25.66
C ILE A 341 21.86 -22.90 -26.72
N ILE A 342 22.38 -21.68 -26.55
CA ILE A 342 22.24 -20.59 -27.52
C ILE A 342 22.75 -21.13 -28.87
N GLU A 343 21.81 -21.50 -29.75
CA GLU A 343 22.10 -22.21 -31.00
C GLU A 343 22.43 -21.28 -32.18
N GLU A 344 22.70 -19.99 -31.93
CA GLU A 344 23.18 -19.06 -32.95
C GLU A 344 24.41 -18.29 -32.44
N GLU A 345 25.53 -18.32 -33.17
CA GLU A 345 26.78 -17.64 -32.80
C GLU A 345 26.61 -16.12 -32.61
N GLU A 346 25.64 -15.51 -33.29
CA GLU A 346 25.28 -14.10 -33.13
C GLU A 346 24.72 -13.78 -31.74
N ASP A 347 23.89 -14.66 -31.17
CA ASP A 347 23.27 -14.47 -29.85
C ASP A 347 24.29 -14.61 -28.71
N LYS A 348 25.37 -15.39 -28.91
CA LYS A 348 26.46 -15.55 -27.93
C LYS A 348 27.35 -14.31 -27.85
N PHE A 349 27.67 -13.70 -29.00
CA PHE A 349 28.40 -12.42 -29.05
C PHE A 349 27.58 -11.27 -28.44
N LEU A 350 26.27 -11.25 -28.74
CA LEU A 350 25.35 -10.27 -28.17
C LEU A 350 25.25 -10.44 -26.66
N TYR A 351 25.12 -11.66 -26.15
CA TYR A 351 25.09 -11.97 -24.72
C TYR A 351 26.33 -11.44 -23.99
N GLN A 352 27.53 -11.63 -24.57
CA GLN A 352 28.79 -11.14 -23.99
C GLN A 352 28.85 -9.61 -23.91
N SER A 353 28.30 -8.90 -24.90
CA SER A 353 28.23 -7.42 -24.90
C SER A 353 27.32 -6.86 -23.80
N TYR A 354 26.35 -7.64 -23.32
CA TYR A 354 25.42 -7.24 -22.26
C TYR A 354 25.92 -7.57 -20.85
N LEU A 355 27.13 -8.08 -20.72
CA LEU A 355 27.80 -8.21 -19.44
C LEU A 355 28.32 -6.86 -18.91
N ASP A 356 28.25 -5.80 -19.71
CA ASP A 356 28.36 -4.41 -19.24
C ASP A 356 27.05 -3.99 -18.53
N PRO A 357 27.10 -3.67 -17.21
CA PRO A 357 25.94 -3.21 -16.46
C PRO A 357 25.22 -2.02 -17.10
N THR A 358 25.94 -1.16 -17.82
CA THR A 358 25.42 0.04 -18.49
C THR A 358 24.56 -0.29 -19.70
N ILE A 359 25.00 -1.25 -20.49
CA ILE A 359 24.27 -1.69 -21.66
C ILE A 359 23.04 -2.50 -21.19
N LEU A 360 23.21 -3.36 -20.18
CA LEU A 360 22.13 -4.17 -19.62
C LEU A 360 20.98 -3.34 -19.07
N LEU A 361 21.25 -2.36 -18.20
CA LEU A 361 20.20 -1.53 -17.60
C LEU A 361 19.48 -0.65 -18.65
N THR A 362 20.21 -0.15 -19.65
CA THR A 362 19.61 0.55 -20.79
C THR A 362 18.63 -0.36 -21.55
N LYS A 363 19.03 -1.61 -21.81
CA LYS A 363 18.18 -2.61 -22.46
C LYS A 363 16.94 -2.93 -21.63
N VAL A 364 17.08 -3.12 -20.32
CA VAL A 364 15.96 -3.37 -19.38
C VAL A 364 14.94 -2.24 -19.44
N HIS A 365 15.38 -0.98 -19.48
CA HIS A 365 14.47 0.16 -19.64
C HIS A 365 13.61 0.02 -20.91
N PHE A 366 14.24 -0.27 -22.06
CA PHE A 366 13.53 -0.41 -23.33
C PHE A 366 12.60 -1.63 -23.37
N ILE A 367 13.02 -2.76 -22.80
CA ILE A 367 12.20 -3.98 -22.69
C ILE A 367 10.95 -3.68 -21.85
N LEU A 368 11.11 -3.13 -20.64
CA LEU A 368 9.97 -2.80 -19.78
C LEU A 368 9.05 -1.76 -20.44
N LYS A 369 9.59 -0.79 -21.18
CA LYS A 369 8.79 0.15 -21.99
C LYS A 369 8.00 -0.56 -23.09
N ARG A 370 8.59 -1.55 -23.77
CA ARG A 370 7.93 -2.35 -24.79
C ARG A 370 6.78 -3.19 -24.20
N ILE A 371 7.01 -3.83 -23.05
CA ILE A 371 5.97 -4.58 -22.31
C ILE A 371 4.79 -3.65 -21.97
N ARG A 372 5.06 -2.47 -21.38
CA ARG A 372 4.01 -1.49 -21.07
C ARG A 372 3.19 -1.09 -22.29
N ASN A 373 3.86 -0.83 -23.40
CA ASN A 373 3.21 -0.42 -24.65
C ASN A 373 2.33 -1.54 -25.21
N LEU A 374 2.79 -2.80 -25.16
CA LEU A 374 2.02 -3.95 -25.58
C LEU A 374 0.79 -4.17 -24.69
N VAL A 375 0.98 -4.22 -23.37
CA VAL A 375 -0.14 -4.41 -22.43
C VAL A 375 -1.16 -3.28 -22.58
N THR A 376 -0.72 -2.03 -22.67
CA THR A 376 -1.61 -0.88 -22.90
C THR A 376 -2.37 -1.01 -24.23
N PHE A 377 -1.71 -1.47 -25.28
CA PHE A 377 -2.36 -1.65 -26.58
C PHE A 377 -3.43 -2.74 -26.55
N ILE A 378 -3.15 -3.85 -25.87
CA ILE A 378 -4.11 -4.95 -25.68
C ILE A 378 -5.32 -4.47 -24.89
N HIS A 379 -5.10 -3.72 -23.79
CA HIS A 379 -6.19 -3.15 -22.98
C HIS A 379 -7.06 -2.15 -23.74
N ARG A 380 -6.47 -1.31 -24.60
CA ARG A 380 -7.20 -0.29 -25.36
C ARG A 380 -7.95 -0.83 -26.57
N SER A 381 -7.59 -2.01 -27.08
CA SER A 381 -8.23 -2.63 -28.22
C SER A 381 -9.18 -3.73 -27.77
N SER A 382 -10.49 -3.53 -27.93
CA SER A 382 -11.51 -4.53 -27.58
C SER A 382 -11.34 -5.85 -28.34
N VAL A 383 -10.79 -5.80 -29.56
CA VAL A 383 -10.47 -6.98 -30.37
C VAL A 383 -9.31 -7.75 -29.76
N LEU A 384 -8.19 -7.09 -29.48
CA LEU A 384 -7.01 -7.72 -28.88
C LEU A 384 -7.31 -8.23 -27.48
N HIS A 385 -8.00 -7.45 -26.65
CA HIS A 385 -8.38 -7.84 -25.31
C HIS A 385 -9.24 -9.12 -25.31
N ARG A 386 -10.25 -9.21 -26.18
CA ARG A 386 -11.09 -10.42 -26.29
C ARG A 386 -10.29 -11.62 -26.77
N TYR A 387 -9.46 -11.45 -27.80
CA TYR A 387 -8.62 -12.52 -28.32
C TYR A 387 -7.66 -13.07 -27.26
N VAL A 388 -6.85 -12.18 -26.66
CA VAL A 388 -5.85 -12.56 -25.66
C VAL A 388 -6.52 -13.20 -24.44
N THR A 389 -7.65 -12.66 -23.97
CA THR A 389 -8.41 -13.25 -22.88
C THR A 389 -8.91 -14.65 -23.22
N LYS A 390 -9.39 -14.88 -24.45
CA LYS A 390 -9.83 -16.20 -24.91
C LYS A 390 -8.68 -17.20 -24.96
N GLU A 391 -7.57 -16.85 -25.61
CA GLU A 391 -6.40 -17.72 -25.74
C GLU A 391 -5.80 -18.09 -24.39
N ILE A 392 -5.69 -17.12 -23.48
CA ILE A 392 -5.22 -17.38 -22.12
C ILE A 392 -6.16 -18.33 -21.38
N LYS A 393 -7.48 -18.12 -21.44
CA LYS A 393 -8.46 -18.99 -20.77
C LYS A 393 -8.37 -20.43 -21.28
N LEU A 394 -8.26 -20.62 -22.58
CA LEU A 394 -8.10 -21.94 -23.20
C LEU A 394 -6.82 -22.64 -22.72
N LYS A 395 -5.69 -21.93 -22.68
CA LYS A 395 -4.43 -22.50 -22.16
C LYS A 395 -4.52 -22.87 -20.69
N ILE A 396 -5.09 -22.01 -19.85
CA ILE A 396 -5.27 -22.29 -18.41
C ILE A 396 -6.20 -23.48 -18.22
N GLU A 397 -7.27 -23.60 -19.01
CA GLU A 397 -8.19 -24.73 -18.94
C GLU A 397 -7.48 -26.03 -19.33
N LYS A 398 -6.71 -26.03 -20.43
CA LYS A 398 -5.89 -27.19 -20.84
C LYS A 398 -4.92 -27.60 -19.74
N TYR A 399 -4.18 -26.64 -19.19
CA TYR A 399 -3.23 -26.89 -18.10
C TYR A 399 -3.90 -27.45 -16.84
N ASN A 400 -5.02 -26.88 -16.42
CA ASN A 400 -5.76 -27.34 -15.26
C ASN A 400 -6.35 -28.75 -15.44
N ARG A 401 -6.72 -29.13 -16.68
CA ARG A 401 -7.13 -30.50 -16.99
C ARG A 401 -5.94 -31.46 -16.85
N THR A 402 -4.76 -31.09 -17.38
CA THR A 402 -3.53 -31.89 -17.23
C THR A 402 -3.13 -32.04 -15.76
N ILE A 403 -3.14 -30.98 -14.96
CA ILE A 403 -2.88 -31.07 -13.51
C ILE A 403 -3.91 -31.95 -12.82
N ALA A 404 -5.19 -31.82 -13.11
CA ALA A 404 -6.21 -32.63 -12.45
C ALA A 404 -6.02 -34.15 -12.68
N ILE A 405 -5.34 -34.52 -13.78
CA ILE A 405 -4.99 -35.91 -14.10
C ILE A 405 -3.67 -36.31 -13.41
N ASN A 406 -2.63 -35.47 -13.50
CA ASN A 406 -1.28 -35.83 -13.07
C ASN A 406 -1.00 -35.57 -11.58
N ASP A 407 -1.67 -34.59 -10.97
CA ASP A 407 -1.49 -34.22 -9.55
C ASP A 407 -2.77 -33.54 -9.01
N PRO A 408 -3.74 -34.32 -8.51
CA PRO A 408 -5.02 -33.78 -8.04
C PRO A 408 -4.90 -32.90 -6.78
N THR A 409 -3.73 -32.90 -6.10
CA THR A 409 -3.49 -32.08 -4.91
C THR A 409 -3.10 -30.64 -5.26
N LYS A 410 -2.59 -30.40 -6.48
CA LYS A 410 -2.21 -29.06 -6.94
C LYS A 410 -3.43 -28.18 -7.21
N LYS A 411 -3.38 -26.96 -6.66
CA LYS A 411 -4.43 -25.96 -6.85
C LYS A 411 -4.55 -25.53 -8.31
N LYS A 412 -5.77 -25.60 -8.86
CA LYS A 412 -6.10 -25.07 -10.19
C LYS A 412 -5.67 -23.60 -10.33
N ILE A 413 -5.00 -23.30 -11.43
CA ILE A 413 -4.63 -21.94 -11.80
C ILE A 413 -5.89 -21.18 -12.21
N LYS A 414 -6.10 -20.00 -11.61
CA LYS A 414 -7.20 -19.10 -11.98
C LYS A 414 -6.76 -18.16 -13.08
N PHE A 415 -7.66 -17.91 -14.03
CA PHE A 415 -7.51 -16.82 -14.98
C PHE A 415 -7.35 -15.51 -14.23
N LYS A 416 -6.43 -14.69 -14.71
CA LYS A 416 -6.30 -13.31 -14.29
C LYS A 416 -6.03 -12.49 -15.57
N GLU A 417 -6.26 -11.17 -15.59
CA GLU A 417 -6.01 -10.34 -16.80
C GLU A 417 -4.62 -9.67 -16.80
N MET A 418 -3.97 -9.45 -17.93
CA MET A 418 -2.70 -8.70 -17.93
C MET A 418 -2.81 -7.38 -17.16
N THR A 419 -1.81 -7.05 -16.36
CA THR A 419 -1.87 -5.91 -15.44
C THR A 419 -1.11 -4.72 -15.99
N LEU A 420 -1.70 -3.53 -15.91
CA LEU A 420 -1.01 -2.29 -16.23
C LEU A 420 0.01 -1.92 -15.15
N ASP A 421 1.12 -1.33 -15.56
CA ASP A 421 2.15 -0.82 -14.66
C ASP A 421 1.82 0.60 -14.17
N MET A 422 1.82 0.77 -12.85
CA MET A 422 1.80 2.05 -12.16
C MET A 422 3.24 2.49 -11.88
N LYS A 423 3.79 3.37 -12.73
CA LYS A 423 5.20 3.81 -12.71
C LYS A 423 5.80 4.19 -11.33
N ILE A 424 4.96 4.60 -10.37
CA ILE A 424 5.39 5.07 -9.05
C ILE A 424 5.60 3.90 -8.05
N ARG A 425 5.00 2.72 -8.30
CA ARG A 425 5.03 1.55 -7.42
C ARG A 425 5.67 0.36 -8.14
N TRP A 426 6.84 -0.05 -7.68
CA TRP A 426 7.59 -1.14 -8.29
C TRP A 426 6.83 -2.48 -8.31
N SER A 427 5.95 -2.73 -7.34
CA SER A 427 5.15 -3.96 -7.25
C SER A 427 4.19 -4.15 -8.43
N SER A 428 3.73 -3.06 -9.07
CA SER A 428 2.97 -3.17 -10.33
C SER A 428 3.87 -3.52 -11.52
N THR A 429 5.12 -3.05 -11.53
CA THR A 429 6.12 -3.46 -12.53
C THR A 429 6.35 -4.96 -12.43
N PHE A 430 6.57 -5.47 -11.22
CA PHE A 430 6.72 -6.91 -10.98
C PHE A 430 5.47 -7.70 -11.41
N ALA A 431 4.28 -7.24 -11.01
CA ALA A 431 3.04 -7.91 -11.39
C ALA A 431 2.84 -7.95 -12.91
N MET A 432 3.16 -6.87 -13.62
CA MET A 432 3.13 -6.82 -15.09
C MET A 432 4.14 -7.79 -15.70
N LEU A 433 5.40 -7.79 -15.22
CA LEU A 433 6.47 -8.65 -15.72
C LEU A 433 6.17 -10.14 -15.50
N SER A 434 5.84 -10.52 -14.27
CA SER A 434 5.50 -11.90 -13.92
C SER A 434 4.30 -12.40 -14.74
N ARG A 435 3.32 -11.52 -15.00
CA ARG A 435 2.20 -11.88 -15.88
C ARG A 435 2.54 -12.00 -17.35
N PHE A 436 3.41 -11.11 -17.81
CA PHE A 436 3.91 -11.12 -19.18
C PHE A 436 4.65 -12.44 -19.46
N LEU A 437 5.53 -12.85 -18.55
CA LEU A 437 6.23 -14.14 -18.62
C LEU A 437 5.27 -15.33 -18.58
N PHE A 438 4.29 -15.32 -17.65
CA PHE A 438 3.30 -16.39 -17.56
C PHE A 438 2.48 -16.59 -18.86
N TYR A 439 2.38 -15.57 -19.71
CA TYR A 439 1.67 -15.62 -21.00
C TYR A 439 2.57 -15.59 -22.23
N GLU A 440 3.86 -15.88 -22.07
CA GLU A 440 4.87 -15.86 -23.12
C GLU A 440 4.39 -16.48 -24.44
N SER A 441 3.94 -17.73 -24.41
CA SER A 441 3.51 -18.42 -25.63
C SER A 441 2.30 -17.77 -26.32
N VAL A 442 1.40 -17.10 -25.58
CA VAL A 442 0.29 -16.33 -26.20
C VAL A 442 0.82 -15.03 -26.81
N ILE A 443 1.80 -14.40 -26.16
CA ILE A 443 2.40 -13.13 -26.57
C ILE A 443 3.27 -13.32 -27.82
N ILE A 444 4.02 -14.42 -27.90
CA ILE A 444 4.80 -14.78 -29.09
C ILE A 444 3.85 -14.96 -30.28
N SER A 445 2.80 -15.79 -30.15
CA SER A 445 1.79 -15.94 -31.21
C SER A 445 1.12 -14.61 -31.57
N LEU A 446 0.85 -13.74 -30.60
CA LEU A 446 0.24 -12.43 -30.87
C LEU A 446 1.16 -11.46 -31.65
N THR A 447 2.48 -11.51 -31.42
CA THR A 447 3.42 -10.50 -31.91
C THR A 447 4.20 -10.94 -33.15
N HIS A 448 4.50 -12.23 -33.29
CA HIS A 448 5.25 -12.79 -34.42
C HIS A 448 4.34 -13.29 -35.53
N ASP A 449 3.25 -13.98 -35.19
CA ASP A 449 2.27 -14.51 -36.17
C ASP A 449 0.82 -14.16 -35.77
N PRO A 450 0.43 -12.87 -35.85
CA PRO A 450 -0.92 -12.45 -35.48
C PRO A 450 -1.94 -13.16 -36.37
N SER A 451 -2.74 -14.06 -35.79
CA SER A 451 -3.66 -14.91 -36.54
C SER A 451 -4.51 -14.10 -37.52
N LYS A 452 -4.61 -14.58 -38.78
CA LYS A 452 -5.49 -14.01 -39.81
C LYS A 452 -6.96 -13.90 -39.34
N ARG A 453 -7.36 -14.71 -38.36
CA ARG A 453 -8.70 -14.72 -37.74
C ARG A 453 -8.98 -13.52 -36.82
N MET A 454 -7.97 -12.71 -36.49
CA MET A 454 -8.12 -11.58 -35.57
C MET A 454 -8.75 -10.32 -36.19
N ASN A 455 -9.01 -10.31 -37.51
CA ASN A 455 -9.56 -9.16 -38.25
C ASN A 455 -8.86 -7.83 -37.88
N LEU A 456 -7.54 -7.86 -37.75
CA LEU A 456 -6.73 -6.70 -37.39
C LEU A 456 -6.54 -5.79 -38.59
N THR A 457 -6.55 -4.48 -38.36
CA THR A 457 -6.17 -3.54 -39.41
C THR A 457 -4.66 -3.66 -39.72
N PRO A 458 -4.21 -3.33 -40.95
CA PRO A 458 -2.77 -3.35 -41.28
C PRO A 458 -1.92 -2.52 -40.32
N ARG A 459 -2.47 -1.41 -39.80
CA ARG A 459 -1.80 -0.57 -38.79
C ARG A 459 -1.63 -1.30 -37.45
N GLN A 460 -2.64 -2.04 -37.00
CA GLN A 460 -2.56 -2.84 -35.77
C GLN A 460 -1.55 -3.98 -35.93
N TYR A 461 -1.55 -4.66 -37.09
CA TYR A 461 -0.60 -5.72 -37.41
C TYR A 461 0.85 -5.23 -37.34
N ARG A 462 1.18 -4.14 -38.07
CA ARG A 462 2.53 -3.55 -38.04
C ARG A 462 2.94 -3.12 -36.63
N LYS A 463 1.99 -2.61 -35.84
CA LYS A 463 2.25 -2.21 -34.46
C LYS A 463 2.56 -3.41 -33.55
N LEU A 464 1.88 -4.54 -33.71
CA LEU A 464 2.18 -5.77 -32.97
C LEU A 464 3.54 -6.34 -33.34
N LYS A 465 3.88 -6.36 -34.63
CA LYS A 465 5.19 -6.84 -35.09
C LYS A 465 6.35 -6.00 -34.54
N LYS A 466 6.16 -4.68 -34.40
CA LYS A 466 7.14 -3.78 -33.74
C LYS A 466 7.25 -3.98 -32.22
N LEU A 467 6.34 -4.73 -31.62
CA LEU A 467 6.30 -5.05 -30.19
C LEU A 467 6.69 -6.51 -29.93
N SER A 468 7.37 -7.17 -30.87
CA SER A 468 7.97 -8.48 -30.67
C SER A 468 9.15 -8.43 -29.70
N PHE A 469 9.51 -9.59 -29.18
CA PHE A 469 10.58 -9.82 -28.20
C PHE A 469 11.49 -10.93 -28.71
N THR A 470 12.80 -10.74 -28.59
CA THR A 470 13.81 -11.75 -28.97
C THR A 470 13.98 -12.82 -27.88
N SER A 471 14.67 -13.92 -28.21
CA SER A 471 15.14 -14.94 -27.25
C SER A 471 15.79 -14.30 -26.02
N LEU A 472 16.72 -13.36 -26.26
CA LEU A 472 17.42 -12.62 -25.23
C LEU A 472 16.50 -11.68 -24.42
N ASP A 473 15.54 -10.99 -25.06
CA ASP A 473 14.60 -10.14 -24.32
C ASP A 473 13.82 -10.97 -23.28
N TRP A 474 13.44 -12.22 -23.64
CA TRP A 474 12.80 -13.16 -22.71
C TRP A 474 13.74 -13.63 -21.61
N ALA A 475 15.00 -13.96 -21.92
CA ALA A 475 16.00 -14.35 -20.92
C ALA A 475 16.21 -13.23 -19.88
N ILE A 476 16.39 -11.98 -20.33
CA ILE A 476 16.49 -10.80 -19.45
C ILE A 476 15.24 -10.67 -18.56
N CYS A 477 14.05 -10.84 -19.12
CA CYS A 477 12.81 -10.77 -18.35
C CYS A 477 12.74 -11.84 -17.24
N ARG A 478 13.16 -13.08 -17.53
CA ARG A 478 13.16 -14.18 -16.55
C ARG A 478 14.16 -13.92 -15.42
N SER A 479 15.40 -13.56 -15.75
CA SER A 479 16.41 -13.23 -14.73
C SER A 479 15.98 -12.04 -13.87
N LEU A 480 15.35 -11.02 -14.48
CA LEU A 480 14.82 -9.89 -13.74
C LEU A 480 13.66 -10.31 -12.80
N GLU A 481 12.74 -11.15 -13.25
CA GLU A 481 11.63 -11.64 -12.42
C GLU A 481 12.13 -12.48 -11.25
N ALA A 482 13.09 -13.39 -11.49
CA ALA A 482 13.72 -14.21 -10.46
C ALA A 482 14.36 -13.36 -9.37
N VAL A 483 15.11 -12.32 -9.75
CA VAL A 483 15.78 -11.42 -8.78
C VAL A 483 14.79 -10.51 -8.03
N LEU A 484 13.70 -10.09 -8.67
CA LEU A 484 12.68 -9.25 -8.02
C LEU A 484 11.67 -10.04 -7.18
N SER A 485 11.58 -11.36 -7.37
CA SER A 485 10.60 -12.22 -6.70
C SER A 485 10.73 -12.20 -5.16
N PRO A 486 11.93 -12.32 -4.55
CA PRO A 486 12.10 -12.19 -3.11
C PRO A 486 11.63 -10.84 -2.56
N PHE A 487 11.97 -9.73 -3.23
CA PHE A 487 11.51 -8.39 -2.84
C PHE A 487 9.98 -8.30 -2.82
N ASN A 488 9.31 -8.97 -3.77
CA ASN A 488 7.86 -8.92 -3.90
C ASN A 488 7.20 -9.79 -2.84
N HIS A 489 7.84 -10.92 -2.49
CA HIS A 489 7.45 -11.73 -1.35
C HIS A 489 7.55 -10.93 -0.04
N SER A 490 8.69 -10.27 0.19
CA SER A 490 8.89 -9.38 1.35
C SER A 490 7.85 -8.25 1.41
N THR A 491 7.55 -7.62 0.27
CA THR A 491 6.52 -6.58 0.18
C THR A 491 5.14 -7.11 0.56
N LYS A 492 4.78 -8.33 0.15
CA LYS A 492 3.50 -8.97 0.51
C LYS A 492 3.42 -9.27 2.00
N ILE A 493 4.50 -9.76 2.62
CA ILE A 493 4.57 -10.01 4.06
C ILE A 493 4.32 -8.71 4.83
N LEU A 494 5.04 -7.64 4.49
CA LEU A 494 4.93 -6.33 5.17
C LEU A 494 3.63 -5.58 4.87
N SER A 495 2.99 -5.88 3.73
CA SER A 495 1.66 -5.36 3.38
C SER A 495 0.51 -6.16 4.00
N SER A 496 0.79 -7.32 4.59
CA SER A 496 -0.22 -8.16 5.25
C SER A 496 -0.80 -7.46 6.48
N ARG A 497 -2.03 -7.81 6.86
CA ARG A 497 -2.72 -7.19 8.01
C ARG A 497 -2.19 -7.64 9.37
N GLN A 498 -1.22 -8.56 9.41
CA GLN A 498 -0.55 -8.97 10.63
C GLN A 498 0.46 -7.88 10.98
N ARG A 499 -0.01 -6.91 11.75
CA ARG A 499 0.75 -5.78 12.29
C ARG A 499 0.58 -5.76 13.79
N PRO A 500 1.51 -5.12 14.52
CA PRO A 500 2.76 -4.50 14.07
C PRO A 500 3.79 -5.50 13.50
N ASN A 501 4.80 -5.02 12.76
CA ASN A 501 5.68 -5.89 11.96
C ASN A 501 7.16 -5.46 11.92
N LEU A 502 7.61 -4.62 12.88
CA LEU A 502 9.02 -4.23 12.94
C LEU A 502 9.96 -5.42 13.18
N SER A 503 9.54 -6.41 13.98
CA SER A 503 10.31 -7.65 14.21
C SER A 503 10.57 -8.42 12.92
N SER A 504 9.53 -8.60 12.10
CA SER A 504 9.62 -9.29 10.81
C SER A 504 10.48 -8.52 9.80
N ASN A 505 10.59 -7.20 9.94
CA ASN A 505 11.40 -6.37 9.05
C ASN A 505 12.89 -6.73 9.11
N LYS A 506 13.48 -6.96 10.30
CA LYS A 506 14.89 -7.39 10.41
C LYS A 506 15.12 -8.71 9.70
N ALA A 507 14.24 -9.69 9.90
CA ALA A 507 14.36 -11.00 9.27
C ALA A 507 14.33 -10.88 7.74
N ILE A 508 13.45 -10.00 7.21
CA ILE A 508 13.41 -9.67 5.79
C ILE A 508 14.71 -8.99 5.33
N MET A 509 15.24 -8.05 6.10
CA MET A 509 16.51 -7.39 5.78
C MET A 509 17.67 -8.38 5.70
N VAL A 510 17.78 -9.29 6.68
CA VAL A 510 18.81 -10.36 6.67
C VAL A 510 18.64 -11.27 5.46
N ALA A 511 17.42 -11.72 5.19
CA ALA A 511 17.13 -12.60 4.05
C ALA A 511 17.45 -11.95 2.69
N LEU A 512 17.07 -10.69 2.50
CA LEU A 512 17.37 -9.95 1.27
C LEU A 512 18.86 -9.66 1.11
N THR A 513 19.56 -9.28 2.20
CA THR A 513 21.01 -9.10 2.18
C THR A 513 21.70 -10.39 1.73
N ASN A 514 21.38 -11.52 2.38
CA ASN A 514 21.96 -12.81 2.02
C ASN A 514 21.65 -13.17 0.55
N PHE A 515 20.40 -13.03 0.10
CA PHE A 515 20.03 -13.30 -1.28
C PHE A 515 20.82 -12.48 -2.31
N LEU A 516 21.08 -11.21 -2.00
CA LEU A 516 21.80 -10.28 -2.87
C LEU A 516 23.32 -10.49 -2.85
N THR A 517 23.88 -11.07 -1.78
CA THR A 517 25.32 -11.35 -1.65
C THR A 517 25.70 -12.78 -2.00
N THR A 518 24.76 -13.74 -1.93
CA THR A 518 25.00 -15.11 -2.37
C THR A 518 25.01 -15.15 -3.89
N SER A 519 26.21 -15.09 -4.47
CA SER A 519 26.51 -15.28 -5.89
C SER A 519 27.94 -15.77 -6.01
N ASP A 520 28.20 -16.62 -7.00
CA ASP A 520 29.56 -16.96 -7.40
C ASP A 520 30.16 -15.74 -8.11
N ASP A 521 31.13 -15.08 -7.48
CA ASP A 521 31.71 -13.85 -7.99
C ASP A 521 32.44 -14.04 -9.32
N ASP A 522 32.81 -15.29 -9.64
CA ASP A 522 33.51 -15.68 -10.86
C ASP A 522 32.56 -15.88 -12.06
N LEU A 523 31.24 -15.99 -11.83
CA LEU A 523 30.25 -16.21 -12.89
C LEU A 523 29.46 -14.94 -13.25
N LEU A 524 29.69 -14.40 -14.46
CA LEU A 524 29.01 -13.20 -14.95
C LEU A 524 27.68 -13.56 -15.66
N THR A 525 26.61 -13.75 -14.88
CA THR A 525 25.24 -13.93 -15.42
C THR A 525 24.38 -12.68 -15.26
N LEU A 526 23.29 -12.59 -16.04
CA LEU A 526 22.29 -11.52 -15.90
C LEU A 526 21.75 -11.39 -14.47
N GLU A 527 21.52 -12.52 -13.78
CA GLU A 527 21.05 -12.53 -12.40
C GLU A 527 22.08 -11.96 -11.43
N VAL A 528 23.36 -12.32 -11.58
CA VAL A 528 24.46 -11.79 -10.76
C VAL A 528 24.58 -10.28 -10.96
N LEU A 529 24.47 -9.80 -12.19
CA LEU A 529 24.50 -8.35 -12.49
C LEU A 529 23.33 -7.62 -11.83
N PHE A 530 22.10 -8.15 -11.91
CA PHE A 530 20.94 -7.57 -11.24
C PHE A 530 21.07 -7.59 -9.71
N LYS A 531 21.56 -8.70 -9.13
CA LYS A 531 21.83 -8.80 -7.69
C LYS A 531 22.86 -7.77 -7.25
N LYS A 532 23.99 -7.62 -7.96
CA LYS A 532 25.03 -6.62 -7.66
C LYS A 532 24.44 -5.20 -7.68
N GLN A 533 23.70 -4.86 -8.72
CA GLN A 533 23.07 -3.53 -8.83
C GLN A 533 22.06 -3.27 -7.70
N LEU A 534 21.18 -4.22 -7.41
CA LEU A 534 20.20 -4.08 -6.32
C LEU A 534 20.86 -4.10 -4.94
N SER A 535 21.96 -4.84 -4.75
CA SER A 535 22.75 -4.86 -3.51
C SER A 535 23.31 -3.47 -3.19
N ILE A 536 23.89 -2.78 -4.17
CA ILE A 536 24.40 -1.42 -4.00
C ILE A 536 23.26 -0.47 -3.63
N MET A 537 22.15 -0.52 -4.35
CA MET A 537 20.98 0.33 -4.05
C MET A 537 20.37 0.02 -2.68
N PHE A 538 20.29 -1.27 -2.31
CA PHE A 538 19.75 -1.70 -1.02
C PHE A 538 20.58 -1.13 0.13
N LYS A 539 21.91 -1.29 0.09
CA LYS A 539 22.82 -0.71 1.10
C LYS A 539 22.69 0.81 1.16
N PHE A 540 22.77 1.48 0.01
CA PHE A 540 22.66 2.94 -0.07
C PHE A 540 21.36 3.49 0.56
N TYR A 541 20.21 2.89 0.25
CA TYR A 541 18.94 3.39 0.78
C TYR A 541 18.70 2.99 2.24
N LEU A 542 19.28 1.89 2.73
CA LEU A 542 19.28 1.57 4.15
C LEU A 542 20.10 2.60 4.93
N GLU A 543 21.35 2.84 4.53
CA GLU A 543 22.23 3.84 5.16
C GLU A 543 21.62 5.25 5.13
N LYS A 544 20.96 5.61 4.03
CA LYS A 544 20.36 6.93 3.87
C LYS A 544 19.11 7.17 4.72
N HIS A 545 18.32 6.13 5.00
CA HIS A 545 16.97 6.30 5.57
C HIS A 545 16.73 5.61 6.90
N VAL A 546 17.50 4.56 7.22
CA VAL A 546 17.42 3.85 8.49
C VAL A 546 18.49 4.44 9.42
N GLY A 547 18.06 5.30 10.34
CA GLY A 547 18.95 5.85 11.36
C GLY A 547 19.25 4.84 12.48
N ASP A 548 20.29 5.12 13.26
CA ASP A 548 20.78 4.23 14.33
C ASP A 548 19.68 3.81 15.32
N GLU A 549 18.82 4.75 15.72
CA GLU A 549 17.73 4.46 16.66
C GLU A 549 16.69 3.50 16.08
N GLN A 550 16.39 3.61 14.77
CA GLN A 550 15.53 2.65 14.08
C GLN A 550 16.22 1.28 13.96
N ALA A 551 17.52 1.24 13.67
CA ALA A 551 18.28 0.00 13.58
C ALA A 551 18.28 -0.76 14.92
N LYS A 552 18.56 -0.05 16.04
CA LYS A 552 18.48 -0.58 17.41
C LYS A 552 17.07 -1.07 17.73
N ALA A 553 16.04 -0.26 17.45
CA ALA A 553 14.65 -0.63 17.69
C ALA A 553 14.24 -1.89 16.92
N THR A 554 14.73 -2.02 15.68
CA THR A 554 14.49 -3.18 14.81
C THR A 554 15.15 -4.44 15.38
N LEU A 555 16.38 -4.34 15.88
CA LEU A 555 17.07 -5.44 16.57
C LEU A 555 16.34 -5.89 17.84
N ILE A 556 15.98 -4.94 18.72
CA ILE A 556 15.24 -5.24 19.96
C ILE A 556 13.92 -5.94 19.64
N ALA A 557 13.14 -5.39 18.70
CA ALA A 557 11.86 -5.96 18.31
C ALA A 557 12.01 -7.41 17.83
N SER A 558 12.97 -7.67 16.94
CA SER A 558 13.20 -9.02 16.39
C SER A 558 13.77 -10.01 17.39
N PHE A 559 14.57 -9.54 18.36
CA PHE A 559 15.12 -10.38 19.41
C PHE A 559 14.02 -10.81 20.38
N LEU A 560 13.15 -9.88 20.79
CA LEU A 560 12.06 -10.10 21.74
C LEU A 560 10.77 -10.64 21.11
N ASP A 561 10.80 -10.99 19.83
CA ASP A 561 9.72 -11.71 19.16
C ASP A 561 10.13 -13.18 18.96
N PRO A 562 9.46 -14.13 19.64
CA PRO A 562 9.75 -15.56 19.54
C PRO A 562 9.71 -16.11 18.13
N THR A 563 8.92 -15.50 17.24
CA THR A 563 8.76 -15.96 15.86
C THR A 563 9.92 -15.52 14.96
N THR A 564 10.65 -14.47 15.35
CA THR A 564 11.73 -13.88 14.53
C THR A 564 13.13 -14.07 15.08
N TYR A 565 13.29 -14.32 16.39
CA TYR A 565 14.59 -14.49 17.05
C TYR A 565 15.54 -15.44 16.31
N ARG A 566 15.00 -16.54 15.76
CA ARG A 566 15.78 -17.56 15.04
C ARG A 566 16.47 -17.04 13.76
N TYR A 567 15.98 -15.96 13.16
CA TYR A 567 16.52 -15.40 11.92
C TYR A 567 17.63 -14.36 12.15
N LEU A 568 17.90 -14.00 13.40
CA LEU A 568 19.00 -13.10 13.74
C LEU A 568 20.34 -13.83 13.62
N THR A 569 21.35 -13.12 13.09
CA THR A 569 22.72 -13.61 13.08
C THR A 569 23.29 -13.66 14.51
N CYS A 570 24.42 -14.35 14.70
CA CYS A 570 25.08 -14.39 16.00
C CYS A 570 25.48 -12.99 16.48
N ASP A 571 25.93 -12.12 15.58
CA ASP A 571 26.33 -10.76 15.91
C ASP A 571 25.11 -9.88 16.22
N ASP A 572 24.02 -10.01 15.45
CA ASP A 572 22.75 -9.33 15.75
C ASP A 572 22.24 -9.67 17.16
N LYS A 573 22.35 -10.96 17.57
CA LYS A 573 21.90 -11.41 18.90
C LYS A 573 22.74 -10.78 20.00
N LYS A 574 24.07 -10.79 19.87
CA LYS A 574 24.98 -10.16 20.85
C LYS A 574 24.73 -8.65 20.97
N GLU A 575 24.56 -7.98 19.84
CA GLU A 575 24.26 -6.54 19.80
C GLU A 575 22.92 -6.25 20.48
N ALA A 576 21.88 -7.01 20.15
CA ALA A 576 20.56 -6.86 20.76
C ALA A 576 20.58 -7.08 22.29
N GLU A 577 21.28 -8.11 22.78
CA GLU A 577 21.44 -8.35 24.22
C GLU A 577 22.07 -7.16 24.96
N ALA A 578 23.12 -6.58 24.38
CA ALA A 578 23.78 -5.40 24.94
C ALA A 578 22.83 -4.18 24.97
N ILE A 579 22.10 -3.94 23.88
CA ILE A 579 21.14 -2.84 23.79
C ILE A 579 20.00 -3.02 24.79
N ILE A 580 19.41 -4.21 24.86
CA ILE A 580 18.30 -4.53 25.78
C ILE A 580 18.73 -4.37 27.24
N SER A 581 19.96 -4.80 27.57
CA SER A 581 20.52 -4.63 28.91
C SER A 581 20.61 -3.15 29.30
N ASN A 582 21.05 -2.29 28.37
CA ASN A 582 21.13 -0.84 28.60
C ASN A 582 19.74 -0.20 28.74
N GLU A 583 18.80 -0.54 27.86
CA GLU A 583 17.41 -0.04 27.92
C GLU A 583 16.73 -0.43 29.24
N ALA A 584 16.94 -1.66 29.71
CA ALA A 584 16.43 -2.12 31.00
C ALA A 584 16.97 -1.28 32.16
N MET A 585 18.27 -0.98 32.18
CA MET A 585 18.88 -0.13 33.21
C MET A 585 18.30 1.29 33.22
N GLU A 586 18.07 1.88 32.05
CA GLU A 586 17.41 3.19 31.95
C GLU A 586 15.96 3.16 32.47
N HIS A 587 15.23 2.09 32.15
CA HIS A 587 13.86 1.91 32.60
C HIS A 587 13.79 1.87 34.14
N TYR A 588 14.72 1.18 34.79
CA TYR A 588 14.85 1.17 36.25
C TYR A 588 15.17 2.54 36.84
N ALA A 589 16.09 3.29 36.23
CA ALA A 589 16.42 4.64 36.69
C ALA A 589 15.20 5.59 36.63
N LYS A 590 14.36 5.47 35.59
CA LYS A 590 13.12 6.25 35.43
C LYS A 590 12.05 5.91 36.47
N ILE A 591 11.94 4.63 36.86
CA ILE A 591 11.00 4.20 37.91
C ILE A 591 11.47 4.71 39.29
N ASN A 592 12.76 4.57 39.61
CA ASN A 592 13.31 4.97 40.90
C ASN A 592 13.31 6.49 41.11
N SER A 593 13.54 7.28 40.04
CA SER A 593 13.43 8.74 40.10
C SER A 593 11.99 9.25 40.26
N ARG A 594 10.98 8.52 39.75
CA ARG A 594 9.56 8.81 39.98
C ARG A 594 9.10 8.49 41.40
N SER A 595 9.70 7.51 42.08
CA SER A 595 9.34 7.22 43.48
C SER A 595 9.98 8.21 44.48
N LEU A 596 11.15 8.77 44.15
CA LEU A 596 11.83 9.78 44.97
C LEU A 596 11.24 11.20 44.85
N SER A 597 10.56 11.52 43.75
CA SER A 597 9.95 12.85 43.53
C SER A 597 8.56 12.99 44.17
N SER A 598 7.94 11.90 44.61
CA SER A 598 6.66 11.90 45.35
C SER A 598 6.80 12.05 46.87
N THR A 599 8.02 12.15 47.42
CA THR A 599 8.26 12.20 48.88
C THR A 599 8.66 13.56 49.42
N ASN A 600 8.79 14.60 48.59
CA ASN A 600 9.14 15.96 49.05
C ASN A 600 8.03 16.96 48.72
N SER A 601 6.88 16.84 49.37
CA SER A 601 6.08 18.00 49.73
C SER A 601 5.26 17.71 51.00
N SER A 602 5.44 18.61 51.98
CA SER A 602 4.75 18.75 53.28
C SER A 602 5.45 18.15 54.52
N SER A 603 6.35 18.95 55.09
CA SER A 603 6.64 18.96 56.52
C SER A 603 5.72 19.96 57.24
N LEU A 604 5.12 19.47 58.33
CA LEU A 604 4.60 20.14 59.53
C LEU A 604 3.41 21.12 59.41
N SER A 605 2.25 20.64 59.89
CA SER A 605 1.70 21.17 61.14
C SER A 605 0.85 20.09 61.84
N ASN A 606 1.18 19.84 63.11
CA ASN A 606 0.42 18.99 64.02
C ASN A 606 -0.92 19.66 64.34
N THR A 607 -2.03 18.92 64.24
CA THR A 607 -3.14 19.02 65.19
C THR A 607 -4.02 17.78 65.09
N SER A 608 -4.26 17.19 66.25
CA SER A 608 -5.08 16.00 66.49
C SER A 608 -6.57 16.31 66.40
N SER A 609 -7.33 15.47 65.69
CA SER A 609 -8.72 15.11 66.03
C SER A 609 -9.33 14.06 65.09
N ASN A 610 -9.49 12.85 65.64
CA ASN A 610 -10.61 11.91 65.49
C ASN A 610 -11.73 12.21 64.45
N LYS A 611 -11.91 11.33 63.45
CA LYS A 611 -13.02 10.34 63.31
C LYS A 611 -13.31 9.90 61.85
N ASN A 612 -13.56 8.59 61.72
CA ASN A 612 -14.40 7.87 60.74
C ASN A 612 -13.85 7.58 59.32
N GLN A 613 -13.37 6.33 59.15
CA GLN A 613 -13.44 5.56 57.90
C GLN A 613 -14.71 4.68 57.89
N PRO A 614 -15.35 4.42 56.74
CA PRO A 614 -16.31 3.33 56.60
C PRO A 614 -15.62 2.01 56.21
N GLU A 615 -16.12 0.93 56.80
CA GLU A 615 -15.68 -0.46 56.68
C GLU A 615 -15.95 -1.07 55.30
N ASN A 616 -14.96 -1.77 54.76
CA ASN A 616 -15.14 -2.78 53.71
C ASN A 616 -15.42 -4.14 54.39
N GLN A 617 -16.52 -4.78 54.00
CA GLN A 617 -16.97 -6.09 54.47
C GLN A 617 -15.92 -7.18 54.19
N SER A 618 -15.41 -7.82 55.24
CA SER A 618 -14.59 -9.03 55.13
C SER A 618 -15.46 -10.28 55.02
N ASN A 619 -15.11 -11.18 54.09
CA ASN A 619 -15.83 -12.41 53.81
C ASN A 619 -15.91 -13.36 55.01
N THR A 620 -17.11 -13.87 55.26
CA THR A 620 -17.51 -14.82 56.32
C THR A 620 -16.89 -16.22 56.22
N LEU A 621 -16.08 -16.50 55.18
CA LEU A 621 -15.36 -17.77 55.02
C LEU A 621 -14.01 -17.79 55.77
N ASP A 622 -13.39 -16.63 55.97
CA ASP A 622 -12.05 -16.54 56.59
C ASP A 622 -12.11 -16.81 58.11
N ASN A 623 -13.21 -16.41 58.77
CA ASN A 623 -13.45 -16.67 60.19
C ASN A 623 -13.74 -18.15 60.49
N LEU A 624 -14.28 -18.90 59.53
CA LEU A 624 -14.59 -20.32 59.69
C LEU A 624 -13.32 -21.19 59.64
N PHE A 625 -12.34 -20.83 58.80
CA PHE A 625 -11.07 -21.56 58.68
C PHE A 625 -10.17 -21.39 59.92
N ILE A 626 -10.19 -20.22 60.55
CA ILE A 626 -9.43 -19.94 61.77
C ILE A 626 -10.04 -20.70 62.97
N ALA A 627 -11.37 -20.76 63.09
CA ALA A 627 -12.06 -21.48 64.17
C ALA A 627 -11.84 -23.00 64.15
N CYS A 628 -11.50 -23.57 62.99
CA CYS A 628 -11.24 -25.00 62.81
C CYS A 628 -9.75 -25.40 62.97
N GLY A 629 -8.86 -24.48 63.36
CA GLY A 629 -7.45 -24.78 63.62
C GLY A 629 -6.62 -25.15 62.37
N LEU A 630 -7.12 -24.83 61.17
CA LEU A 630 -6.42 -25.07 59.92
C LEU A 630 -5.66 -23.81 59.49
N SER A 631 -4.33 -23.89 59.41
CA SER A 631 -3.49 -22.80 58.93
C SER A 631 -3.68 -22.57 57.43
N VAL A 632 -4.36 -21.49 57.04
CA VAL A 632 -4.35 -21.00 55.66
C VAL A 632 -3.15 -20.06 55.51
N ASN A 633 -2.16 -20.47 54.73
CA ASN A 633 -1.00 -19.65 54.41
C ASN A 633 -1.39 -18.63 53.32
N ILE A 634 -2.22 -17.63 53.66
CA ILE A 634 -2.42 -16.48 52.79
C ILE A 634 -1.21 -15.58 52.96
N LYS A 635 -0.17 -15.88 52.19
CA LYS A 635 0.85 -14.89 51.83
C LYS A 635 0.16 -13.82 50.99
N THR A 636 -0.37 -12.79 51.61
CA THR A 636 -0.55 -11.48 50.96
C THR A 636 0.85 -10.88 50.82
N THR A 637 1.66 -11.47 49.93
CA THR A 637 2.93 -10.90 49.54
C THR A 637 2.62 -9.74 48.61
N THR A 638 2.62 -8.53 49.15
CA THR A 638 3.02 -7.36 48.38
C THR A 638 4.45 -7.66 47.90
N LEU A 639 4.57 -8.25 46.71
CA LEU A 639 5.84 -8.54 46.08
C LEU A 639 6.52 -7.20 45.81
N THR A 640 7.35 -6.77 46.75
CA THR A 640 8.51 -5.94 46.45
C THR A 640 9.38 -6.75 45.51
N LEU A 641 9.15 -6.56 44.21
CA LEU A 641 9.99 -7.09 43.13
C LEU A 641 11.44 -6.73 43.44
N LYS A 642 12.23 -7.69 43.94
CA LYS A 642 13.67 -7.67 43.68
C LYS A 642 13.80 -7.60 42.16
N PRO A 643 14.65 -6.70 41.61
CA PRO A 643 14.94 -6.78 40.19
C PRO A 643 15.55 -8.15 39.93
N SER A 644 14.81 -9.02 39.25
CA SER A 644 15.41 -10.09 38.46
C SER A 644 16.53 -9.43 37.66
N ASN A 645 17.75 -9.94 37.79
CA ASN A 645 18.85 -9.43 37.00
C ASN A 645 18.44 -9.53 35.52
N ILE A 646 18.49 -8.43 34.75
CA ILE A 646 18.08 -8.44 33.34
C ILE A 646 18.74 -9.57 32.55
N LYS A 647 19.98 -9.93 32.91
CA LYS A 647 20.71 -11.07 32.34
C LYS A 647 20.01 -12.41 32.58
N GLU A 648 19.41 -12.60 33.75
CA GLU A 648 18.63 -13.81 34.09
C GLU A 648 17.30 -13.85 33.33
N GLU A 649 16.61 -12.72 33.17
CA GLU A 649 15.40 -12.67 32.33
C GLU A 649 15.73 -13.00 30.87
N ILE A 650 16.81 -12.45 30.32
CA ILE A 650 17.27 -12.75 28.95
C ILE A 650 17.58 -14.25 28.81
N ALA A 651 18.34 -14.82 29.75
CA ALA A 651 18.68 -16.24 29.73
C ALA A 651 17.43 -17.13 29.78
N ARG A 652 16.45 -16.78 30.63
CA ARG A 652 15.17 -17.51 30.75
C ARG A 652 14.30 -17.35 29.51
N TYR A 653 14.25 -16.16 28.93
CA TYR A 653 13.58 -15.90 27.65
C TYR A 653 14.15 -16.82 26.57
N ILE A 654 15.46 -16.79 26.33
CA ILE A 654 16.13 -17.60 25.30
C ILE A 654 15.86 -19.10 25.53
N ALA A 655 15.93 -19.57 26.77
CA ALA A 655 15.69 -20.99 27.10
C ALA A 655 14.26 -21.46 26.80
N THR A 656 13.28 -20.56 26.76
CA THR A 656 11.85 -20.89 26.57
C THR A 656 11.36 -20.69 25.13
N LEU A 657 12.22 -20.21 24.22
CA LEU A 657 11.88 -19.93 22.82
C LEU A 657 11.61 -21.16 21.94
N ASN A 658 11.88 -22.38 22.42
CA ASN A 658 11.68 -23.61 21.64
C ASN A 658 10.20 -23.97 21.40
N GLN A 659 9.27 -23.14 21.88
CA GLN A 659 7.83 -23.35 21.74
C GLN A 659 7.32 -22.60 20.50
N TYR A 660 6.60 -23.29 19.61
CA TYR A 660 5.94 -22.68 18.44
C TYR A 660 4.75 -21.81 18.87
N LYS A 661 5.03 -20.66 19.47
CA LYS A 661 4.03 -19.69 19.95
C LYS A 661 4.12 -18.38 19.17
N THR A 662 2.96 -17.75 18.96
CA THR A 662 2.90 -16.38 18.46
C THR A 662 3.39 -15.39 19.52
N PHE A 663 3.72 -14.17 19.10
CA PHE A 663 4.13 -13.09 20.00
C PHE A 663 3.12 -12.88 21.13
N SER A 664 1.82 -12.79 20.81
CA SER A 664 0.77 -12.56 21.80
C SER A 664 0.64 -13.71 22.80
N GLU A 665 0.65 -14.96 22.32
CA GLU A 665 0.55 -16.15 23.19
C GLU A 665 1.74 -16.24 24.15
N TYR A 666 2.96 -16.04 23.65
CA TYR A 666 4.16 -16.13 24.48
C TYR A 666 4.17 -15.06 25.58
N TRP A 667 3.93 -13.79 25.22
CA TRP A 667 4.02 -12.70 26.19
C TRP A 667 2.82 -12.63 27.14
N ASP A 668 1.63 -13.07 26.74
CA ASP A 668 0.49 -13.17 27.66
C ASP A 668 0.77 -14.16 28.80
N GLU A 669 1.42 -15.29 28.49
CA GLU A 669 1.79 -16.32 29.47
C GLU A 669 3.02 -15.95 30.32
N ASN A 670 4.03 -15.28 29.73
CA ASN A 670 5.34 -15.09 30.37
C ASN A 670 5.55 -13.69 30.98
N GLN A 671 4.66 -12.72 30.74
CA GLN A 671 4.83 -11.33 31.23
C GLN A 671 5.03 -11.22 32.75
N GLN A 672 4.42 -12.11 33.54
CA GLN A 672 4.59 -12.10 35.00
C GLN A 672 5.97 -12.60 35.44
N GLN A 673 6.58 -13.53 34.67
CA GLN A 673 7.87 -14.13 34.98
C GLN A 673 9.04 -13.35 34.36
N LEU A 674 8.76 -12.54 33.33
CA LEU A 674 9.71 -11.69 32.60
C LEU A 674 9.21 -10.23 32.58
N PRO A 675 9.01 -9.59 33.74
CA PRO A 675 8.36 -8.28 33.81
C PRO A 675 9.14 -7.16 33.11
N ILE A 676 10.48 -7.21 33.08
CA ILE A 676 11.28 -6.17 32.40
C ILE A 676 11.20 -6.37 30.90
N LEU A 677 11.51 -7.60 30.45
CA LEU A 677 11.55 -7.90 29.02
C LEU A 677 10.18 -7.76 28.39
N SER A 678 9.10 -8.12 29.10
CA SER A 678 7.75 -8.00 28.59
C SER A 678 7.33 -6.53 28.39
N SER A 679 7.80 -5.62 29.24
CA SER A 679 7.62 -4.16 29.07
C SER A 679 8.36 -3.65 27.84
N ILE A 680 9.64 -4.02 27.68
CA ILE A 680 10.46 -3.63 26.52
C ILE A 680 9.87 -4.22 25.23
N ALA A 681 9.51 -5.50 25.25
CA ALA A 681 8.91 -6.21 24.12
C ALA A 681 7.63 -5.51 23.67
N ARG A 682 6.73 -5.16 24.60
CA ARG A 682 5.50 -4.40 24.32
C ARG A 682 5.79 -3.08 23.61
N ARG A 683 6.76 -2.32 24.11
CA ARG A 683 7.10 -0.99 23.61
C ARG A 683 7.75 -0.99 22.23
N TYR A 684 8.56 -2.00 21.90
CA TYR A 684 9.29 -2.08 20.62
C TYR A 684 8.52 -2.88 19.56
N ASN A 685 7.85 -3.97 19.92
CA ASN A 685 7.06 -4.78 18.98
C ASN A 685 5.70 -4.16 18.62
N ILE A 686 5.37 -2.99 19.16
CA ILE A 686 4.21 -2.18 18.75
C ILE A 686 4.52 -1.33 17.51
N MET A 687 5.81 -1.09 17.24
CA MET A 687 6.27 -0.21 16.16
C MET A 687 6.02 -0.87 14.80
N CYS A 688 5.69 -0.06 13.81
CA CYS A 688 5.40 -0.53 12.46
C CYS A 688 6.58 -0.23 11.54
N ALA A 689 7.01 -1.21 10.73
CA ALA A 689 7.97 -0.95 9.67
C ALA A 689 7.35 -0.24 8.46
N THR A 690 6.02 -0.09 8.43
CA THR A 690 5.27 0.43 7.28
C THR A 690 4.11 1.34 7.68
N ALA A 691 3.75 2.29 6.80
CA ALA A 691 2.60 3.20 6.94
C ALA A 691 1.40 2.77 6.07
N ILE A 692 1.34 1.51 5.68
CA ILE A 692 0.39 0.93 4.72
C ILE A 692 -1.08 0.98 5.18
N ASP A 693 -1.36 1.13 6.48
CA ASP A 693 -2.74 1.35 6.95
C ASP A 693 -3.30 2.68 6.45
N CYS A 694 -2.44 3.70 6.39
CA CYS A 694 -2.77 4.97 5.77
C CYS A 694 -2.96 4.81 4.25
N GLU A 695 -2.07 4.07 3.56
CA GLU A 695 -2.23 3.77 2.13
C GLU A 695 -3.52 3.01 1.81
N SER A 696 -3.92 2.07 2.68
CA SER A 696 -5.17 1.33 2.58
C SER A 696 -6.37 2.29 2.69
N ALA A 697 -6.35 3.19 3.68
CA ALA A 697 -7.36 4.24 3.83
C ALA A 697 -7.42 5.14 2.58
N PHE A 698 -6.29 5.51 2.00
CA PHE A 698 -6.21 6.31 0.78
C PHE A 698 -6.74 5.57 -0.45
N SER A 699 -6.46 4.28 -0.59
CA SER A 699 -7.00 3.45 -1.67
C SER A 699 -8.54 3.44 -1.63
N ILE A 700 -9.10 3.25 -0.44
CA ILE A 700 -10.54 3.26 -0.19
C ILE A 700 -11.11 4.65 -0.46
N ALA A 701 -10.47 5.70 0.06
CA ALA A 701 -10.88 7.07 -0.13
C ALA A 701 -10.88 7.48 -1.61
N GLY A 702 -9.83 7.09 -2.35
CA GLY A 702 -9.71 7.28 -3.78
C GLY A 702 -10.80 6.53 -4.55
N PHE A 703 -11.16 5.32 -4.11
CA PHE A 703 -12.28 4.58 -4.68
C PHE A 703 -13.63 5.29 -4.47
N LEU A 704 -13.87 5.82 -3.27
CA LEU A 704 -15.09 6.60 -2.96
C LEU A 704 -15.18 7.89 -3.78
N GLN A 705 -14.05 8.51 -4.14
CA GLN A 705 -14.02 9.78 -4.90
C GLN A 705 -14.16 9.65 -6.42
N ARG A 706 -14.13 8.44 -7.02
CA ARG A 706 -14.23 8.27 -8.49
C ARG A 706 -15.56 8.80 -9.04
N LYS A 707 -15.55 9.30 -10.31
CA LYS A 707 -16.64 10.07 -10.96
C LYS A 707 -18.07 9.50 -10.79
N ASN A 708 -18.24 8.18 -10.69
CA ASN A 708 -19.55 7.54 -10.53
C ASN A 708 -20.03 7.38 -9.07
N ARG A 709 -19.23 7.78 -8.06
CA ARG A 709 -19.47 7.48 -6.63
C ARG A 709 -19.35 8.66 -5.64
N SER A 710 -19.59 9.88 -6.15
CA SER A 710 -20.04 11.09 -5.45
C SER A 710 -18.97 12.09 -4.97
N ASN A 711 -19.29 13.36 -5.22
CA ASN A 711 -18.65 14.56 -4.67
C ASN A 711 -18.80 14.60 -3.13
N LEU A 712 -18.06 13.75 -2.43
CA LEU A 712 -18.05 13.72 -0.98
C LEU A 712 -17.28 14.93 -0.45
N ALA A 713 -17.88 15.65 0.49
CA ALA A 713 -17.16 16.65 1.24
C ALA A 713 -16.00 15.98 2.00
N PRO A 714 -14.86 16.65 2.19
CA PRO A 714 -13.74 16.12 2.98
C PRO A 714 -14.15 15.62 4.37
N SER A 715 -15.12 16.29 5.00
CA SER A 715 -15.69 15.89 6.28
C SER A 715 -16.37 14.53 6.24
N THR A 716 -17.09 14.21 5.16
CA THR A 716 -17.78 12.92 5.06
C THR A 716 -16.86 11.78 4.69
N LEU A 717 -15.82 12.07 3.91
CA LEU A 717 -14.75 11.12 3.64
C LEU A 717 -14.03 10.74 4.94
N ARG A 718 -13.69 11.74 5.76
CA ARG A 718 -13.14 11.54 7.10
C ARG A 718 -14.01 10.62 7.96
N TYR A 719 -15.31 10.92 8.05
CA TYR A 719 -16.22 10.11 8.87
C TYR A 719 -16.24 8.65 8.40
N SER A 720 -16.25 8.44 7.08
CA SER A 720 -16.27 7.11 6.49
C SER A 720 -15.00 6.32 6.80
N MET A 721 -13.82 6.96 6.72
CA MET A 721 -12.54 6.28 6.98
C MET A 721 -12.42 5.87 8.45
N ILE A 722 -12.81 6.74 9.38
CA ILE A 722 -12.71 6.46 10.82
C ILE A 722 -13.75 5.42 11.29
N LEU A 723 -14.91 5.33 10.63
CA LEU A 723 -15.97 4.38 11.00
C LEU A 723 -15.79 2.98 10.44
N ARG A 724 -15.07 2.84 9.32
CA ARG A 724 -14.95 1.55 8.61
C ARG A 724 -14.25 0.47 9.44
N GLU A 725 -13.35 0.86 10.33
CA GLU A 725 -12.48 -0.07 11.06
C GLU A 725 -13.15 -0.79 12.24
N GLN A 726 -14.40 -0.43 12.58
CA GLN A 726 -15.08 -0.90 13.78
C GLN A 726 -15.38 -2.42 13.84
N LYS A 727 -15.31 -3.17 12.73
CA LYS A 727 -15.88 -4.54 12.67
C LYS A 727 -15.08 -5.56 11.85
N GLN A 728 -13.75 -5.42 11.77
CA GLN A 728 -12.92 -6.47 11.17
C GLN A 728 -12.19 -7.34 12.21
N THR A 729 -12.52 -7.18 13.50
CA THR A 729 -12.15 -8.09 14.59
C THR A 729 -13.14 -9.22 14.73
#